data_AF-A0A6A4ZM59-F1
#
_entry.id   AF-A0A6A4ZM59-F1
#
_cell.length_a   1.000
_cell.length_b   1.000
_cell.length_c   1.000
_cell.angle_alpha   90.00
_cell.angle_beta   90.00
_cell.angle_gamma   90.00
#
_symmetry.space_group_name_H-M   'P 1'
#
loop_
_entity.id
_entity.type
_entity.pdbx_description
1 polymer ?
#
loop_
_entity_poly.entity_id
_entity_poly.type
_entity_poly.pdbx_seq_one_letter_code
_entity_poly.pdbx_strand_id
1 'polypeptide(L)'
;SDVNWSFFGWLALFDWIQGTREVIRFEGDVTTLVLISEASAPVVLATGNDNQSNSTILYYMLLYTTIASAFVGIGGVFYTFVHGCQISGRNLFLFNRVAGSVWIGRPLLLVRALVASIVLGTCQDQLMLLPDGGYSKFTAAPRSIWSSMVVAGEATWVSYVIGDVLLVSMHASSAKVIAPMASTLAWLAIVILDYAFPVTLTAQLNRKCTADNTYQYLHCQSGSIRVGSWPRIAIVFLLQIGSLVVAIFVVCLLQRRLQGGKCQTRPSLVLHGAANAFLYRRLDDNKHNNVWQLDDATLLLCGLISFTWRHHMYTFDIKRWVFLDAKHNIQMHQQSALLFENPHLANATQVVPVDVAVGSTTERHPRRRVVIFGLIYVLLSTVGSVSYIVLSTVNFANDFYWVTFNMTGHHVAIANWFNENVMLSRTLFAFRLDDLRCSSMQLEFSDMTQQVRSSPWLAPRLQFEDLTGVLPAIQGLRQSNPCLGPWIMTQYCWVDFGHKWSMANSQARQTRCASSLTNGAVYLEALLRNLDWNVWTSCWGSSFDIAFGTTLRSTSAGQAWLRMTETNYLTTSIADEVSYWSHANIQHYTVQWQNYKSTGLINTYVIENAFGVEYPMTLSHTNGSFRWAQQTMFHMYWGFGNDLWALSTNTSSNHGQSFIRSSRNYAFANNSIQSVLVRNGTLTFPLGKAFALIERHIGPFGSIDMHNIPCPASLKSFLASGLDSLRQSVAASAAAASVLSNLSTTTTKNVNLSPVPTLLALKPTWNTLGGSILCPENGAMSVTAGLYGLTGRTDSCGKHAMALFVPTIELMLLATVGVGLGRFPNCSVDIAAINAHQTKSGTDIQDLLTQMGTYLHTFIMPTDAGIHLDTTLKDAAQTDMQGLVVSLLQYIQQNTSAPLELMTFPLFDPMDPTYFFWSWLYALEWALGNREVIALQGDIGTVTLITEYDIPVQQPVQPQELPTIFSLYARSAVQYVTGVLLSIVLGVLLYT
;
A
#
# COMPACT_ATOMS: atom_id res chain seq x y z
N SER A 1 37.97 -15.54 -34.79
CA SER A 1 36.62 -15.42 -34.22
C SER A 1 35.96 -16.79 -34.32
N ASP A 2 35.43 -17.30 -33.22
CA ASP A 2 34.71 -18.57 -33.20
C ASP A 2 33.35 -18.39 -33.90
N VAL A 3 33.17 -19.07 -35.03
CA VAL A 3 31.95 -18.97 -35.86
C VAL A 3 30.73 -19.52 -35.10
N ASN A 4 30.94 -20.50 -34.22
CA ASN A 4 29.87 -21.07 -33.40
C ASN A 4 29.44 -20.10 -32.29
N TRP A 5 30.38 -19.28 -31.79
CA TRP A 5 30.09 -18.24 -30.80
C TRP A 5 29.34 -17.04 -31.41
N SER A 6 29.43 -16.81 -32.72
CA SER A 6 28.77 -15.69 -33.39
C SER A 6 27.27 -15.63 -33.11
N PHE A 7 26.58 -16.79 -33.11
CA PHE A 7 25.16 -16.88 -32.78
C PHE A 7 24.85 -16.40 -31.36
N PHE A 8 25.61 -16.85 -30.36
CA PHE A 8 25.46 -16.40 -28.97
C PHE A 8 25.89 -14.94 -28.78
N GLY A 9 26.88 -14.48 -29.54
CA GLY A 9 27.27 -13.07 -29.59
C GLY A 9 26.13 -12.17 -30.11
N TRP A 10 25.40 -12.59 -31.14
CA TRP A 10 24.21 -11.90 -31.63
C TRP A 10 23.08 -11.90 -30.60
N LEU A 11 22.82 -13.03 -29.93
CA LEU A 11 21.85 -13.10 -28.84
C LEU A 11 22.21 -12.13 -27.69
N ALA A 12 23.47 -12.09 -27.28
CA ALA A 12 23.93 -11.16 -26.25
C ALA A 12 23.81 -9.70 -26.69
N LEU A 13 24.04 -9.39 -27.98
CA LEU A 13 23.80 -8.05 -28.53
C LEU A 13 22.31 -7.69 -28.58
N PHE A 14 21.43 -8.63 -28.92
CA PHE A 14 19.98 -8.42 -28.85
C PHE A 14 19.51 -8.17 -27.41
N ASP A 15 20.02 -8.94 -26.45
CA ASP A 15 19.79 -8.74 -25.02
C ASP A 15 20.27 -7.33 -24.56
N TRP A 16 21.42 -6.89 -25.04
CA TRP A 16 21.92 -5.53 -24.75
C TRP A 16 21.01 -4.45 -25.32
N ILE A 17 20.54 -4.61 -26.56
CA ILE A 17 19.58 -3.70 -27.20
C ILE A 17 18.24 -3.68 -26.43
N GLN A 18 17.81 -4.84 -25.92
CA GLN A 18 16.61 -4.99 -25.11
C GLN A 18 16.79 -4.41 -23.69
N GLY A 19 18.03 -4.13 -23.27
CA GLY A 19 18.37 -3.65 -21.94
C GLY A 19 18.33 -4.73 -20.85
N THR A 20 18.38 -6.00 -21.23
CA THR A 20 18.56 -7.12 -20.28
C THR A 20 20.04 -7.32 -19.96
N ARG A 21 20.96 -6.92 -20.83
CA ARG A 21 22.41 -6.88 -20.56
C ARG A 21 22.95 -5.46 -20.67
N GLU A 22 24.10 -5.22 -20.07
CA GLU A 22 24.86 -3.96 -20.17
C GLU A 22 26.22 -4.24 -20.81
N VAL A 23 26.77 -3.29 -21.55
CA VAL A 23 28.15 -3.37 -22.04
C VAL A 23 28.96 -2.34 -21.29
N ILE A 24 29.96 -2.82 -20.54
CA ILE A 24 30.81 -2.00 -19.67
C ILE A 24 32.21 -1.96 -20.26
N ARG A 25 32.76 -0.74 -20.31
CA ARG A 25 34.12 -0.48 -20.75
C ARG A 25 34.98 -0.15 -19.53
N PHE A 26 35.88 -1.05 -19.17
CA PHE A 26 36.88 -0.84 -18.14
C PHE A 26 38.13 -0.26 -18.78
N GLU A 27 38.44 0.99 -18.46
CA GLU A 27 39.67 1.65 -18.90
C GLU A 27 40.70 1.58 -17.78
N GLY A 28 41.82 0.90 -18.03
CA GLY A 28 42.99 0.94 -17.17
C GLY A 28 44.22 1.41 -17.94
N ASP A 29 45.28 1.75 -17.22
CA ASP A 29 46.53 2.29 -17.79
C ASP A 29 47.21 1.31 -18.78
N VAL A 30 46.92 0.01 -18.67
CA VAL A 30 47.53 -1.04 -19.50
C VAL A 30 46.64 -1.46 -20.67
N THR A 31 45.35 -1.72 -20.43
CA THR A 31 44.41 -2.12 -21.47
C THR A 31 43.00 -1.59 -21.19
N THR A 32 42.23 -1.45 -22.26
CA THR A 32 40.79 -1.22 -22.18
C THR A 32 40.05 -2.53 -22.47
N LEU A 33 39.20 -2.97 -21.55
CA LEU A 33 38.37 -4.15 -21.71
C LEU A 33 36.91 -3.73 -21.94
N VAL A 34 36.30 -4.22 -23.01
CA VAL A 34 34.86 -4.04 -23.27
C VAL A 34 34.18 -5.38 -23.05
N LEU A 35 33.37 -5.47 -22.00
CA LEU A 35 32.73 -6.70 -21.56
C LEU A 35 31.20 -6.52 -21.56
N ILE A 36 30.47 -7.57 -21.92
CA ILE A 36 29.02 -7.61 -21.81
C ILE A 36 28.61 -8.34 -20.52
N SER A 37 27.66 -7.77 -19.79
CA SER A 37 27.18 -8.30 -18.51
C SER A 37 26.36 -9.57 -18.71
N GLU A 38 26.08 -10.26 -17.60
CA GLU A 38 25.04 -11.27 -17.55
C GLU A 38 23.65 -10.65 -17.75
N ALA A 39 22.67 -11.44 -18.19
CA ALA A 39 21.30 -10.99 -18.38
C ALA A 39 20.66 -10.71 -17.01
N SER A 40 20.31 -9.46 -16.76
CA SER A 40 19.56 -9.00 -15.61
C SER A 40 18.13 -9.52 -15.67
N ALA A 41 17.66 -10.13 -14.58
CA ALA A 41 16.26 -10.51 -14.45
C ALA A 41 15.38 -9.23 -14.48
N PRO A 42 14.23 -9.24 -15.20
CA PRO A 42 13.35 -8.09 -15.21
C PRO A 42 12.85 -7.82 -13.79
N VAL A 43 13.11 -6.62 -13.28
CA VAL A 43 12.51 -6.17 -12.03
C VAL A 43 11.02 -5.99 -12.28
N VAL A 44 10.22 -6.92 -11.75
CA VAL A 44 8.77 -6.76 -11.72
C VAL A 44 8.50 -5.63 -10.74
N LEU A 45 8.27 -4.43 -11.28
CA LEU A 45 7.71 -3.34 -10.50
C LEU A 45 6.35 -3.81 -10.02
N ALA A 46 6.24 -4.11 -8.73
CA ALA A 46 4.96 -4.39 -8.11
C ALA A 46 4.11 -3.14 -8.30
N THR A 47 3.13 -3.22 -9.21
CA THR A 47 2.03 -2.27 -9.20
C THR A 47 1.31 -2.50 -7.88
N GLY A 48 1.35 -1.52 -6.97
CA GLY A 48 0.43 -1.52 -5.85
C GLY A 48 -0.96 -1.70 -6.42
N ASN A 49 -1.58 -2.84 -6.15
CA ASN A 49 -2.98 -3.08 -6.46
C ASN A 49 -3.82 -2.29 -5.45
N ASP A 50 -3.71 -0.97 -5.50
CA ASP A 50 -4.58 -0.09 -4.74
C ASP A 50 -5.85 0.12 -5.55
N ASN A 51 -6.92 -0.51 -5.08
CA ASN A 51 -8.26 -0.02 -5.32
C ASN A 51 -8.28 1.47 -4.93
N GLN A 52 -8.29 2.36 -5.92
CA GLN A 52 -8.26 3.81 -5.75
C GLN A 52 -9.44 4.30 -4.90
N SER A 53 -9.24 4.34 -3.58
CA SER A 53 -10.17 4.89 -2.59
C SER A 53 -10.51 6.36 -2.89
N ASN A 54 -9.55 7.10 -3.46
CA ASN A 54 -9.71 8.51 -3.82
C ASN A 54 -10.85 8.78 -4.84
N SER A 55 -11.24 7.83 -5.69
CA SER A 55 -12.29 8.09 -6.70
C SER A 55 -13.72 7.98 -6.15
N THR A 56 -13.90 7.43 -4.95
CA THR A 56 -15.22 7.09 -4.40
C THR A 56 -16.10 8.30 -4.10
N ILE A 57 -15.53 9.40 -3.59
CA ILE A 57 -16.29 10.62 -3.29
C ILE A 57 -16.78 11.31 -4.57
N LEU A 58 -15.91 11.41 -5.59
CA LEU A 58 -16.32 11.92 -6.90
C LEU A 58 -17.41 11.05 -7.51
N TYR A 59 -17.30 9.72 -7.36
CA TYR A 59 -18.36 8.79 -7.75
C TYR A 59 -19.68 9.08 -7.02
N TYR A 60 -19.68 9.27 -5.70
CA TYR A 60 -20.91 9.59 -4.95
C TYR A 60 -21.51 10.94 -5.34
N MET A 61 -20.70 11.97 -5.61
CA MET A 61 -21.18 13.26 -6.12
C MET A 61 -21.86 13.11 -7.48
N LEU A 62 -21.23 12.37 -8.40
CA LEU A 62 -21.80 12.08 -9.72
C LEU A 62 -23.05 11.21 -9.62
N LEU A 63 -23.07 10.24 -8.70
CA LEU A 63 -24.22 9.40 -8.40
C LEU A 63 -25.39 10.26 -7.92
N TYR A 64 -25.17 11.18 -6.98
CA TYR A 64 -26.20 12.12 -6.52
C TYR A 64 -26.78 12.94 -7.68
N THR A 65 -25.93 13.53 -8.54
CA THR A 65 -26.43 14.31 -9.70
C THR A 65 -27.28 13.46 -10.65
N THR A 66 -26.93 12.18 -10.79
CA THR A 66 -27.67 11.22 -11.63
C THR A 66 -28.98 10.81 -10.97
N ILE A 67 -28.99 10.52 -9.67
CA ILE A 67 -30.21 10.20 -8.89
C ILE A 67 -31.18 11.39 -8.92
N ALA A 68 -30.69 12.61 -8.69
CA ALA A 68 -31.51 13.81 -8.75
C ALA A 68 -32.11 14.03 -10.14
N SER A 69 -31.30 13.87 -11.21
CA SER A 69 -31.80 13.95 -12.59
C SER A 69 -32.83 12.87 -12.90
N ALA A 70 -32.58 11.63 -12.47
CA ALA A 70 -33.49 10.50 -12.68
C ALA A 70 -34.80 10.70 -11.91
N PHE A 71 -34.75 11.19 -10.67
CA PHE A 71 -35.94 11.50 -9.86
C PHE A 71 -36.84 12.52 -10.57
N VAL A 72 -36.27 13.64 -11.06
CA VAL A 72 -37.03 14.66 -11.79
C VAL A 72 -37.53 14.13 -13.14
N GLY A 73 -36.73 13.32 -13.83
CA GLY A 73 -37.11 12.69 -15.10
C GLY A 73 -38.28 11.72 -14.95
N ILE A 74 -38.21 10.80 -13.98
CA ILE A 74 -39.28 9.83 -13.67
C ILE A 74 -40.53 10.58 -13.19
N GLY A 75 -40.37 11.58 -12.32
CA GLY A 75 -41.49 12.41 -11.88
C GLY A 75 -42.15 13.15 -13.05
N GLY A 76 -41.37 13.70 -13.97
CA GLY A 76 -41.87 14.36 -15.18
C GLY A 76 -42.66 13.39 -16.06
N VAL A 77 -42.15 12.18 -16.27
CA VAL A 77 -42.83 11.11 -17.00
C VAL A 77 -44.13 10.69 -16.29
N PHE A 78 -44.11 10.55 -14.96
CA PHE A 78 -45.30 10.22 -14.17
C PHE A 78 -46.41 11.27 -14.35
N TYR A 79 -46.11 12.57 -14.19
CA TYR A 79 -47.08 13.64 -14.45
C TYR A 79 -47.55 13.64 -15.91
N THR A 80 -46.70 13.26 -16.87
CA THR A 80 -47.13 13.15 -18.28
C THR A 80 -48.16 12.06 -18.53
N PHE A 81 -48.06 10.92 -17.85
CA PHE A 81 -49.05 9.85 -17.95
C PHE A 81 -50.34 10.18 -17.20
N VAL A 82 -50.25 10.77 -16.01
CA VAL A 82 -51.41 11.15 -15.20
C VAL A 82 -52.32 12.16 -15.92
N HIS A 83 -51.74 13.05 -16.73
CA HIS A 83 -52.48 14.05 -17.51
C HIS A 83 -52.71 13.67 -18.98
N GLY A 84 -52.60 12.38 -19.34
CA GLY A 84 -52.97 11.88 -20.67
C GLY A 84 -52.15 12.46 -21.83
N CYS A 85 -50.84 12.72 -21.64
CA CYS A 85 -49.92 13.27 -22.63
C CYS A 85 -50.25 14.69 -23.14
N GLN A 86 -51.15 15.44 -22.49
CA GLN A 86 -51.53 16.80 -22.87
C GLN A 86 -50.59 17.86 -22.26
N ILE A 87 -49.30 17.80 -22.57
CA ILE A 87 -48.24 18.65 -21.99
C ILE A 87 -47.48 19.40 -23.08
N SER A 88 -46.90 20.56 -22.71
CA SER A 88 -46.01 21.32 -23.58
C SER A 88 -44.67 20.58 -23.77
N GLY A 89 -44.62 19.64 -24.72
CA GLY A 89 -43.43 18.84 -25.01
C GLY A 89 -42.17 19.67 -25.32
N ARG A 90 -42.33 20.91 -25.81
CA ARG A 90 -41.21 21.85 -26.02
C ARG A 90 -40.49 22.24 -24.72
N ASN A 91 -41.20 22.30 -23.59
CA ASN A 91 -40.61 22.62 -22.29
C ASN A 91 -39.80 21.44 -21.72
N LEU A 92 -40.15 20.19 -22.09
CA LEU A 92 -39.40 19.00 -21.68
C LEU A 92 -37.99 18.94 -22.31
N PHE A 93 -37.81 19.43 -23.53
CA PHE A 93 -36.47 19.53 -24.16
C PHE A 93 -35.53 20.53 -23.44
N LEU A 94 -36.06 21.36 -22.53
CA LEU A 94 -35.29 22.29 -21.71
C LEU A 94 -34.90 21.70 -20.34
N PHE A 95 -35.13 20.40 -20.12
CA PHE A 95 -34.83 19.66 -18.88
C PHE A 95 -33.44 20.01 -18.32
N ASN A 96 -32.38 19.81 -19.12
CA ASN A 96 -31.01 20.04 -18.65
C ASN A 96 -30.77 21.48 -18.16
N ARG A 97 -31.37 22.48 -18.82
CA ARG A 97 -31.16 23.90 -18.50
C ARG A 97 -31.91 24.35 -17.25
N VAL A 98 -33.13 23.85 -17.06
CA VAL A 98 -34.02 24.28 -15.97
C VAL A 98 -33.90 23.35 -14.77
N ALA A 99 -34.07 22.03 -14.95
CA ALA A 99 -34.00 21.09 -13.85
C ALA A 99 -32.59 20.99 -13.26
N GLY A 100 -31.54 21.03 -14.10
CA GLY A 100 -30.15 20.99 -13.62
C GLY A 100 -29.80 22.16 -12.70
N SER A 101 -30.20 23.38 -13.06
CA SER A 101 -29.92 24.57 -12.23
C SER A 101 -30.73 24.59 -10.94
N VAL A 102 -31.95 24.05 -10.95
CA VAL A 102 -32.88 24.08 -9.80
C VAL A 102 -32.66 22.94 -8.81
N TRP A 103 -32.43 21.71 -9.29
CA TRP A 103 -32.37 20.50 -8.44
C TRP A 103 -30.93 20.07 -8.06
N ILE A 104 -29.95 20.35 -8.92
CA ILE A 104 -28.56 19.92 -8.71
C ILE A 104 -27.70 21.10 -8.23
N GLY A 105 -27.88 22.26 -8.86
CA GLY A 105 -27.13 23.48 -8.54
C GLY A 105 -25.80 23.60 -9.31
N ARG A 106 -25.31 24.84 -9.45
CA ARG A 106 -24.16 25.19 -10.29
C ARG A 106 -22.85 24.44 -9.93
N PRO A 107 -22.46 24.31 -8.64
CA PRO A 107 -21.18 23.67 -8.30
C PRO A 107 -21.11 22.19 -8.69
N LEU A 108 -22.17 21.42 -8.43
CA LEU A 108 -22.22 19.99 -8.77
C LEU A 108 -22.29 19.75 -10.28
N LEU A 109 -22.96 20.64 -11.03
CA LEU A 109 -22.93 20.62 -12.49
C LEU A 109 -21.53 20.91 -13.06
N LEU A 110 -20.77 21.83 -12.45
CA LEU A 110 -19.39 22.10 -12.84
C LEU A 110 -18.47 20.93 -12.52
N VAL A 111 -18.63 20.27 -11.37
CA VAL A 111 -17.88 19.03 -11.03
C VAL A 111 -18.17 17.95 -12.06
N ARG A 112 -19.44 17.74 -12.42
CA ARG A 112 -19.85 16.78 -13.45
C ARG A 112 -19.21 17.09 -14.81
N ALA A 113 -19.21 18.36 -15.21
CA ALA A 113 -18.59 18.81 -16.45
C ALA A 113 -17.05 18.67 -16.45
N LEU A 114 -16.41 18.94 -15.30
CA LEU A 114 -14.97 18.85 -15.12
C LEU A 114 -14.52 17.40 -15.22
N VAL A 115 -15.22 16.46 -14.57
CA VAL A 115 -14.92 15.03 -14.67
C VAL A 115 -15.03 14.57 -16.13
N ALA A 116 -16.09 14.96 -16.84
CA ALA A 116 -16.22 14.66 -18.26
C ALA A 116 -15.08 15.28 -19.10
N SER A 117 -14.65 16.50 -18.78
CA SER A 117 -13.53 17.17 -19.46
C SER A 117 -12.19 16.49 -19.18
N ILE A 118 -11.98 15.98 -17.96
CA ILE A 118 -10.81 15.17 -17.60
C ILE A 118 -10.84 13.86 -18.39
N VAL A 119 -11.99 13.19 -18.47
CA VAL A 119 -12.17 11.98 -19.28
C VAL A 119 -11.85 12.27 -20.76
N LEU A 120 -12.30 13.39 -21.34
CA LEU A 120 -11.93 13.83 -22.70
C LEU A 120 -10.45 14.21 -22.85
N GLY A 121 -9.77 14.51 -21.74
CA GLY A 121 -8.35 14.84 -21.67
C GLY A 121 -7.43 13.64 -21.43
N THR A 122 -7.97 12.46 -21.13
CA THR A 122 -7.23 11.22 -20.85
C THR A 122 -7.29 10.25 -22.02
N CYS A 123 -6.19 9.52 -22.27
CA CYS A 123 -6.18 8.42 -23.24
C CYS A 123 -7.05 7.24 -22.78
N GLN A 124 -7.39 6.35 -23.72
CA GLN A 124 -8.13 5.12 -23.48
C GLN A 124 -7.28 3.97 -24.00
N ASP A 125 -6.38 3.48 -23.15
CA ASP A 125 -5.52 2.35 -23.49
C ASP A 125 -5.90 1.16 -22.63
N GLN A 126 -5.92 -0.02 -23.24
CA GLN A 126 -6.07 -1.29 -22.53
C GLN A 126 -4.70 -1.93 -22.36
N LEU A 127 -4.46 -2.53 -21.20
CA LEU A 127 -3.27 -3.33 -20.95
C LEU A 127 -3.56 -4.76 -21.43
N MET A 128 -2.92 -5.16 -22.53
CA MET A 128 -3.06 -6.51 -23.09
C MET A 128 -1.82 -7.33 -22.75
N LEU A 129 -2.01 -8.54 -22.23
CA LEU A 129 -0.92 -9.51 -22.10
C LEU A 129 -0.57 -10.04 -23.50
N LEU A 130 0.72 -10.07 -23.83
CA LEU A 130 1.18 -10.76 -25.04
C LEU A 130 1.00 -12.28 -24.88
N PRO A 131 0.75 -13.01 -25.99
CA PRO A 131 0.52 -14.47 -25.97
C PRO A 131 1.63 -15.28 -25.28
N ASP A 132 2.85 -14.74 -25.24
CA ASP A 132 4.03 -15.41 -24.68
C ASP A 132 4.13 -15.29 -23.14
N GLY A 133 3.12 -14.70 -22.48
CA GLY A 133 2.93 -14.72 -21.02
C GLY A 133 3.88 -13.83 -20.20
N GLY A 134 4.93 -13.26 -20.81
CA GLY A 134 5.95 -12.50 -20.10
C GLY A 134 5.81 -10.97 -20.12
N TYR A 135 5.02 -10.40 -21.03
CA TYR A 135 4.97 -8.95 -21.26
C TYR A 135 3.55 -8.42 -21.37
N SER A 136 3.33 -7.23 -20.83
CA SER A 136 2.11 -6.45 -21.00
C SER A 136 2.38 -5.25 -21.91
N LYS A 137 1.42 -4.94 -22.79
CA LYS A 137 1.51 -3.80 -23.72
C LYS A 137 0.24 -2.96 -23.64
N PHE A 138 0.41 -1.64 -23.65
CA PHE A 138 -0.69 -0.70 -23.85
C PHE A 138 -1.13 -0.70 -25.32
N THR A 139 -2.40 -1.00 -25.56
CA THR A 139 -3.04 -0.92 -26.87
C THR A 139 -4.08 0.20 -26.85
N ALA A 140 -3.97 1.13 -27.80
CA ALA A 140 -4.94 2.20 -27.96
C ALA A 140 -6.31 1.64 -28.34
N ALA A 141 -7.32 1.91 -27.51
CA ALA A 141 -8.70 1.53 -27.71
C ALA A 141 -9.55 2.81 -27.82
N PRO A 142 -9.59 3.45 -29.00
CA PRO A 142 -10.31 4.71 -29.17
C PRO A 142 -11.79 4.55 -28.84
N ARG A 143 -12.38 5.58 -28.22
CA ARG A 143 -13.81 5.58 -27.85
C ARG A 143 -14.68 5.44 -29.09
N SER A 144 -15.80 4.72 -28.94
CA SER A 144 -16.85 4.73 -29.94
C SER A 144 -17.47 6.13 -30.05
N ILE A 145 -18.02 6.46 -31.23
CA ILE A 145 -18.68 7.75 -31.44
C ILE A 145 -19.84 7.98 -30.45
N TRP A 146 -20.57 6.92 -30.09
CA TRP A 146 -21.67 6.99 -29.12
C TRP A 146 -21.18 7.35 -27.72
N SER A 147 -20.09 6.72 -27.25
CA SER A 147 -19.48 7.08 -25.97
C SER A 147 -18.94 8.52 -25.99
N SER A 148 -18.33 8.97 -27.09
CA SER A 148 -17.86 10.35 -27.23
C SER A 148 -19.01 11.36 -27.20
N MET A 149 -20.16 11.05 -27.83
CA MET A 149 -21.36 11.90 -27.78
C MET A 149 -21.90 12.08 -26.36
N VAL A 150 -21.91 11.01 -25.57
CA VAL A 150 -22.35 11.05 -24.16
C VAL A 150 -21.40 11.88 -23.32
N VAL A 151 -20.09 11.60 -23.38
CA VAL A 151 -19.08 12.32 -22.57
C VAL A 151 -19.00 13.80 -22.99
N ALA A 152 -19.10 14.11 -24.29
CA ALA A 152 -19.20 15.49 -24.76
C ALA A 152 -20.47 16.18 -24.25
N GLY A 153 -21.59 15.46 -24.18
CA GLY A 153 -22.83 15.93 -23.56
C GLY A 153 -22.61 16.32 -22.10
N GLU A 154 -21.91 15.49 -21.34
CA GLU A 154 -21.56 15.77 -19.95
C GLU A 154 -20.58 16.96 -19.82
N ALA A 155 -19.63 17.13 -20.74
CA ALA A 155 -18.76 18.30 -20.72
C ALA A 155 -19.53 19.61 -20.94
N THR A 156 -20.63 19.58 -21.71
CA THR A 156 -21.42 20.80 -22.05
C THR A 156 -22.18 21.43 -20.88
N TRP A 157 -22.19 20.78 -19.70
CA TRP A 157 -22.74 21.39 -18.47
C TRP A 157 -22.08 22.73 -18.13
N VAL A 158 -20.80 22.95 -18.49
CA VAL A 158 -20.12 24.25 -18.37
C VAL A 158 -20.86 25.34 -19.15
N SER A 159 -21.27 25.08 -20.40
CA SER A 159 -22.04 26.03 -21.22
C SER A 159 -23.39 26.37 -20.60
N TYR A 160 -24.05 25.42 -19.93
CA TYR A 160 -25.30 25.67 -19.22
C TYR A 160 -25.09 26.57 -17.99
N VAL A 161 -24.03 26.34 -17.21
CA VAL A 161 -23.70 27.17 -16.05
C VAL A 161 -23.29 28.59 -16.46
N ILE A 162 -22.45 28.75 -17.49
CA ILE A 162 -22.07 30.07 -18.03
C ILE A 162 -23.33 30.81 -18.53
N GLY A 163 -24.21 30.11 -19.25
CA GLY A 163 -25.49 30.67 -19.70
C GLY A 163 -26.34 31.17 -18.55
N ASP A 164 -26.44 30.42 -17.45
CA ASP A 164 -27.22 30.79 -16.26
C ASP A 164 -26.60 31.97 -15.47
N VAL A 165 -25.27 32.09 -15.42
CA VAL A 165 -24.59 33.26 -14.83
C VAL A 165 -24.84 34.52 -15.66
N LEU A 166 -24.76 34.40 -16.99
CA LEU A 166 -24.94 35.53 -17.90
C LEU A 166 -26.38 36.01 -18.00
N LEU A 167 -27.37 35.27 -17.46
CA LEU A 167 -28.75 35.77 -17.34
C LEU A 167 -28.87 37.04 -16.49
N VAL A 168 -27.90 37.31 -15.60
CA VAL A 168 -27.87 38.55 -14.80
C VAL A 168 -27.63 39.79 -15.67
N SER A 169 -26.81 39.65 -16.72
CA SER A 169 -26.41 40.77 -17.60
C SER A 169 -27.12 40.76 -18.96
N MET A 170 -27.49 39.58 -19.47
CA MET A 170 -28.13 39.41 -20.76
C MET A 170 -29.66 39.53 -20.67
N HIS A 171 -30.26 40.21 -21.65
CA HIS A 171 -31.71 40.29 -21.74
C HIS A 171 -32.33 38.92 -22.06
N ALA A 172 -33.44 38.58 -21.40
CA ALA A 172 -34.10 37.27 -21.50
C ALA A 172 -34.46 36.87 -22.94
N SER A 173 -34.82 37.84 -23.80
CA SER A 173 -35.14 37.61 -25.21
C SER A 173 -33.95 37.13 -26.04
N SER A 174 -32.74 37.64 -25.76
CA SER A 174 -31.52 37.25 -26.46
C SER A 174 -30.97 35.93 -25.91
N ALA A 175 -31.11 35.69 -24.60
CA ALA A 175 -30.70 34.43 -23.97
C ALA A 175 -31.41 33.20 -24.56
N LYS A 176 -32.71 33.33 -24.92
CA LYS A 176 -33.51 32.25 -25.54
C LYS A 176 -32.91 31.67 -26.83
N VAL A 177 -32.19 32.47 -27.60
CA VAL A 177 -31.59 32.06 -28.89
C VAL A 177 -30.11 31.74 -28.73
N ILE A 178 -29.38 32.58 -27.99
CA ILE A 178 -27.92 32.46 -27.84
C ILE A 178 -27.55 31.20 -27.08
N ALA A 179 -28.24 30.87 -25.99
CA ALA A 179 -27.81 29.79 -25.12
C ALA A 179 -27.97 28.40 -25.76
N PRO A 180 -29.09 28.04 -26.44
CA PRO A 180 -29.22 26.78 -27.19
C PRO A 180 -28.21 26.64 -28.33
N MET A 181 -27.98 27.72 -29.07
CA MET A 181 -27.01 27.74 -30.17
C MET A 181 -25.57 27.53 -29.66
N ALA A 182 -25.19 28.17 -28.54
CA ALA A 182 -23.88 28.00 -27.94
C ALA A 182 -23.64 26.55 -27.48
N SER A 183 -24.60 25.92 -26.79
CA SER A 183 -24.42 24.55 -26.29
C SER A 183 -24.36 23.51 -27.40
N THR A 184 -25.14 23.67 -28.48
CA THR A 184 -25.11 22.72 -29.60
C THR A 184 -23.82 22.83 -30.41
N LEU A 185 -23.33 24.06 -30.64
CA LEU A 185 -22.02 24.30 -31.26
C LEU A 185 -20.88 23.75 -30.39
N ALA A 186 -20.92 23.99 -29.08
CA ALA A 186 -19.96 23.44 -28.13
C ALA A 186 -19.93 21.92 -28.18
N TRP A 187 -21.11 21.28 -28.09
CA TRP A 187 -21.23 19.83 -28.12
C TRP A 187 -20.69 19.23 -29.42
N LEU A 188 -21.08 19.77 -30.58
CA LEU A 188 -20.58 19.34 -31.89
C LEU A 188 -19.05 19.48 -31.98
N ALA A 189 -18.51 20.63 -31.56
CA ALA A 189 -17.07 20.87 -31.61
C ALA A 189 -16.29 19.90 -30.72
N ILE A 190 -16.81 19.57 -29.52
CA ILE A 190 -16.18 18.63 -28.59
C ILE A 190 -16.25 17.19 -29.14
N VAL A 191 -17.38 16.77 -29.73
CA VAL A 191 -17.52 15.45 -30.37
C VAL A 191 -16.54 15.30 -31.54
N ILE A 192 -16.44 16.31 -32.40
CA ILE A 192 -15.49 16.31 -33.53
C ILE A 192 -14.05 16.25 -33.00
N LEU A 193 -13.74 17.04 -31.96
CA LEU A 193 -12.43 17.08 -31.35
C LEU A 193 -12.04 15.70 -30.76
N ASP A 194 -12.95 15.03 -30.04
CA ASP A 194 -12.73 13.70 -29.45
C ASP A 194 -12.54 12.61 -30.50
N TYR A 195 -13.39 12.60 -31.54
CA TYR A 195 -13.35 11.59 -32.59
C TYR A 195 -12.18 11.78 -33.56
N ALA A 196 -11.93 13.01 -34.02
CA ALA A 196 -10.90 13.29 -35.04
C ALA A 196 -9.49 13.34 -34.45
N PHE A 197 -9.36 13.73 -33.18
CA PHE A 197 -8.07 13.90 -32.51
C PHE A 197 -8.08 13.26 -31.12
N PRO A 198 -8.09 11.92 -31.02
CA PRO A 198 -8.05 11.22 -29.73
C PRO A 198 -6.71 11.45 -29.02
N VAL A 199 -6.73 11.49 -27.68
CA VAL A 199 -5.51 11.62 -26.86
C VAL A 199 -4.74 10.30 -26.85
N THR A 200 -3.47 10.33 -27.23
CA THR A 200 -2.58 9.15 -27.27
C THR A 200 -1.64 9.09 -26.05
N LEU A 201 -1.30 7.89 -25.60
CA LEU A 201 -0.25 7.67 -24.60
C LEU A 201 1.09 8.22 -25.10
N THR A 202 1.77 9.01 -24.27
CA THR A 202 3.16 9.41 -24.55
C THR A 202 4.07 8.91 -23.44
N ALA A 203 5.06 8.09 -23.78
CA ALA A 203 6.07 7.61 -22.85
C ALA A 203 7.42 8.19 -23.26
N GLN A 204 8.09 8.84 -22.32
CA GLN A 204 9.45 9.33 -22.51
C GLN A 204 10.38 8.55 -21.57
N LEU A 205 11.30 7.78 -22.15
CA LEU A 205 12.35 7.10 -21.40
C LEU A 205 13.52 8.08 -21.23
N ASN A 206 13.91 8.36 -19.99
CA ASN A 206 15.09 9.16 -19.68
C ASN A 206 15.71 8.59 -18.40
N ARG A 207 16.67 7.68 -18.58
CA ARG A 207 17.34 6.98 -17.48
C ARG A 207 18.39 7.89 -16.85
N LYS A 208 18.07 8.42 -15.66
CA LYS A 208 19.03 9.10 -14.78
C LYS A 208 19.11 8.31 -13.49
N CYS A 209 20.25 7.68 -13.26
CA CYS A 209 20.55 6.97 -12.04
C CYS A 209 21.54 7.78 -11.21
N THR A 210 21.20 8.10 -9.98
CA THR A 210 22.12 8.70 -9.01
C THR A 210 22.45 7.65 -7.95
N ALA A 211 23.73 7.36 -7.79
CA ALA A 211 24.22 6.50 -6.71
C ALA A 211 24.41 7.38 -5.46
N ASP A 212 23.61 7.15 -4.41
CA ASP A 212 23.75 7.88 -3.13
C ASP A 212 24.66 7.13 -2.13
N ASN A 213 24.99 5.87 -2.47
CA ASN A 213 26.14 5.09 -1.99
C ASN A 213 26.12 3.79 -2.81
N THR A 214 27.13 3.53 -3.62
CA THR A 214 27.11 2.45 -4.65
C THR A 214 26.86 1.04 -4.08
N TYR A 215 27.08 0.85 -2.77
CA TYR A 215 26.89 -0.40 -2.04
C TYR A 215 25.52 -0.52 -1.35
N GLN A 216 24.67 0.53 -1.36
CA GLN A 216 23.38 0.56 -0.66
C GLN A 216 22.20 0.72 -1.61
N TYR A 217 22.14 1.79 -2.41
CA TYR A 217 20.99 2.05 -3.30
C TYR A 217 21.39 2.81 -4.57
N LEU A 218 20.68 2.54 -5.66
CA LEU A 218 20.75 3.27 -6.93
C LEU A 218 19.38 3.90 -7.22
N HIS A 219 19.28 5.22 -7.14
CA HIS A 219 18.03 5.91 -7.47
C HIS A 219 17.96 6.16 -8.98
N CYS A 220 17.26 5.27 -9.68
CA CYS A 220 17.03 5.40 -11.12
C CYS A 220 15.65 5.97 -11.43
N GLN A 221 15.61 7.16 -12.01
CA GLN A 221 14.45 7.63 -12.75
C GLN A 221 14.58 7.10 -14.19
N SER A 222 13.80 6.09 -14.60
CA SER A 222 13.95 5.46 -15.92
C SER A 222 13.05 6.07 -17.01
N GLY A 223 11.94 6.71 -16.66
CA GLY A 223 11.03 7.30 -17.65
C GLY A 223 9.77 7.90 -17.03
N SER A 224 9.00 8.61 -17.85
CA SER A 224 7.70 9.19 -17.48
C SER A 224 6.64 8.76 -18.50
N ILE A 225 5.47 8.35 -18.01
CA ILE A 225 4.31 8.02 -18.82
C ILE A 225 3.28 9.12 -18.61
N ARG A 226 2.83 9.75 -19.70
CA ARG A 226 1.77 10.76 -19.68
C ARG A 226 0.50 10.17 -20.28
N VAL A 227 -0.50 10.00 -19.42
CA VAL A 227 -1.83 9.41 -19.71
C VAL A 227 -2.87 10.49 -20.07
N GLY A 228 -2.59 11.76 -19.76
CA GLY A 228 -3.53 12.86 -20.01
C GLY A 228 -2.86 14.16 -20.47
N SER A 229 -3.67 15.05 -21.03
CA SER A 229 -3.23 16.32 -21.61
C SER A 229 -3.97 17.52 -21.01
N TRP A 230 -3.28 18.33 -20.20
CA TRP A 230 -3.81 19.62 -19.73
C TRP A 230 -4.22 20.57 -20.86
N PRO A 231 -3.44 20.70 -21.97
CA PRO A 231 -3.86 21.49 -23.13
C PRO A 231 -5.21 21.04 -23.69
N ARG A 232 -5.49 19.73 -23.70
CA ARG A 232 -6.77 19.20 -24.20
C ARG A 232 -7.95 19.67 -23.34
N ILE A 233 -7.81 19.63 -22.02
CA ILE A 233 -8.83 20.12 -21.09
C ILE A 233 -9.06 21.62 -21.34
N ALA A 234 -7.99 22.42 -21.46
CA ALA A 234 -8.09 23.84 -21.74
C ALA A 234 -8.80 24.12 -23.08
N ILE A 235 -8.52 23.36 -24.14
CA ILE A 235 -9.21 23.46 -25.43
C ILE A 235 -10.70 23.18 -25.27
N VAL A 236 -11.10 22.14 -24.52
CA VAL A 236 -12.52 21.83 -24.26
C VAL A 236 -13.22 23.03 -23.61
N PHE A 237 -12.60 23.65 -22.60
CA PHE A 237 -13.15 24.88 -21.99
C PHE A 237 -13.21 26.06 -22.97
N LEU A 238 -12.16 26.27 -23.75
CA LEU A 238 -12.11 27.35 -24.75
C LEU A 238 -13.13 27.17 -25.87
N LEU A 239 -13.44 25.94 -26.28
CA LEU A 239 -14.51 25.67 -27.24
C LEU A 239 -15.89 26.06 -26.70
N GLN A 240 -16.13 25.87 -25.40
CA GLN A 240 -17.38 26.28 -24.76
C GLN A 240 -17.51 27.79 -24.64
N ILE A 241 -16.42 28.49 -24.30
CA ILE A 241 -16.41 29.97 -24.28
C ILE A 241 -16.49 30.53 -25.70
N GLY A 242 -15.74 29.96 -26.64
CA GLY A 242 -15.70 30.39 -28.04
C GLY A 242 -17.04 30.23 -28.75
N SER A 243 -17.72 29.09 -28.56
CA SER A 243 -19.07 28.86 -29.11
C SER A 243 -20.09 29.86 -28.59
N LEU A 244 -19.98 30.28 -27.32
CA LEU A 244 -20.81 31.35 -26.77
C LEU A 244 -20.52 32.71 -27.44
N VAL A 245 -19.25 33.08 -27.60
CA VAL A 245 -18.86 34.33 -28.28
C VAL A 245 -19.37 34.35 -29.72
N VAL A 246 -19.23 33.24 -30.45
CA VAL A 246 -19.76 33.08 -31.81
C VAL A 246 -21.28 33.21 -31.82
N ALA A 247 -21.99 32.57 -30.89
CA ALA A 247 -23.45 32.68 -30.79
C ALA A 247 -23.90 34.12 -30.51
N ILE A 248 -23.22 34.84 -29.62
CA ILE A 248 -23.47 36.26 -29.35
C ILE A 248 -23.24 37.09 -30.62
N PHE A 249 -22.11 36.89 -31.31
CA PHE A 249 -21.76 37.62 -32.52
C PHE A 249 -22.79 37.42 -33.65
N VAL A 250 -23.18 36.17 -33.90
CA VAL A 250 -24.19 35.82 -34.93
C VAL A 250 -25.55 36.44 -34.60
N VAL A 251 -25.99 36.39 -33.35
CA VAL A 251 -27.26 37.01 -32.94
C VAL A 251 -27.20 38.53 -33.00
N CYS A 252 -26.08 39.16 -32.64
CA CYS A 252 -25.87 40.60 -32.82
C CYS A 252 -25.92 41.03 -34.30
N LEU A 253 -25.39 40.22 -35.22
CA LEU A 253 -25.47 40.46 -36.66
C LEU A 253 -26.89 40.28 -37.22
N LEU A 254 -27.62 39.26 -36.76
CA LEU A 254 -28.99 38.97 -37.20
C LEU A 254 -30.01 39.97 -36.63
N GLN A 255 -29.86 40.37 -35.36
CA GLN A 255 -30.72 41.39 -34.73
C GLN A 255 -30.52 42.79 -35.33
N ARG A 256 -29.33 43.10 -35.88
CA ARG A 256 -29.11 44.32 -36.69
C ARG A 256 -29.92 44.34 -38.00
N ARG A 257 -30.37 43.18 -38.51
CA ARG A 257 -31.19 43.07 -39.73
C ARG A 257 -32.70 42.95 -39.48
N LEU A 258 -33.12 42.60 -38.26
CA LEU A 258 -34.52 42.44 -37.85
C LEU A 258 -34.82 43.32 -36.64
N GLN A 259 -35.06 44.62 -36.87
CA GLN A 259 -35.68 45.47 -35.85
C GLN A 259 -37.17 45.14 -35.77
N GLY A 260 -37.53 44.21 -34.88
CA GLY A 260 -38.91 43.90 -34.55
C GLY A 260 -39.08 43.67 -33.04
N GLY A 261 -39.71 44.64 -32.37
CA GLY A 261 -40.40 44.49 -31.06
C GLY A 261 -39.56 44.09 -29.85
N LYS A 262 -39.13 45.07 -29.04
CA LYS A 262 -38.64 44.84 -27.67
C LYS A 262 -39.83 44.51 -26.76
N CYS A 263 -40.08 43.24 -26.46
CA CYS A 263 -41.03 42.84 -25.42
C CYS A 263 -40.33 42.88 -24.05
N GLN A 264 -40.52 43.94 -23.27
CA GLN A 264 -40.09 44.01 -21.88
C GLN A 264 -40.90 43.01 -21.05
N THR A 265 -40.24 41.99 -20.53
CA THR A 265 -40.85 40.99 -19.65
C THR A 265 -40.46 41.28 -18.21
N ARG A 266 -41.46 41.40 -17.32
CA ARG A 266 -41.22 41.54 -15.87
C ARG A 266 -40.90 40.17 -15.26
N PRO A 267 -39.83 40.03 -14.45
CA PRO A 267 -39.48 38.76 -13.84
C PRO A 267 -40.46 38.39 -12.72
N SER A 268 -40.87 37.11 -12.67
CA SER A 268 -41.60 36.56 -11.53
C SER A 268 -40.63 36.28 -10.38
N LEU A 269 -41.02 36.64 -9.15
CA LEU A 269 -40.22 36.39 -7.95
C LEU A 269 -40.30 34.93 -7.47
N VAL A 270 -41.23 34.12 -7.99
CA VAL A 270 -41.45 32.72 -7.59
C VAL A 270 -40.64 31.75 -8.45
N LEU A 271 -40.36 32.13 -9.70
CA LEU A 271 -39.65 31.27 -10.65
C LEU A 271 -38.14 31.55 -10.63
N HIS A 272 -37.35 30.51 -10.86
CA HIS A 272 -35.90 30.65 -11.02
C HIS A 272 -35.58 31.42 -12.31
N GLY A 273 -34.49 32.19 -12.33
CA GLY A 273 -34.09 33.01 -13.49
C GLY A 273 -34.01 32.21 -14.80
N ALA A 274 -33.46 31.00 -14.75
CA ALA A 274 -33.42 30.07 -15.89
C ALA A 274 -34.82 29.67 -16.41
N ALA A 275 -35.78 29.44 -15.51
CA ALA A 275 -37.14 29.09 -15.89
C ALA A 275 -37.85 30.26 -16.59
N ASN A 276 -37.72 31.47 -16.03
CA ASN A 276 -38.29 32.69 -16.62
C ASN A 276 -37.65 33.04 -17.98
N ALA A 277 -36.36 32.79 -18.13
CA ALA A 277 -35.62 33.08 -19.34
C ALA A 277 -35.88 32.08 -20.47
N PHE A 278 -35.99 30.77 -20.21
CA PHE A 278 -36.00 29.76 -21.27
C PHE A 278 -37.37 29.15 -21.59
N LEU A 279 -38.31 29.08 -20.63
CA LEU A 279 -39.58 28.39 -20.85
C LEU A 279 -40.47 29.09 -21.90
N TYR A 280 -41.21 28.28 -22.64
CA TYR A 280 -42.17 28.77 -23.63
C TYR A 280 -43.43 29.28 -22.93
N ARG A 281 -43.85 30.50 -23.28
CA ARG A 281 -45.06 31.13 -22.76
C ARG A 281 -46.23 30.80 -23.68
N ARG A 282 -47.23 30.07 -23.18
CA ARG A 282 -48.56 29.99 -23.82
C ARG A 282 -49.34 31.23 -23.39
N LEU A 283 -49.68 32.10 -24.36
CA LEU A 283 -50.55 33.25 -24.17
C LEU A 283 -51.96 32.82 -24.59
N ASP A 284 -52.95 33.09 -23.75
CA ASP A 284 -54.37 32.94 -24.11
C ASP A 284 -54.82 34.23 -24.82
N ASP A 285 -55.20 34.15 -26.09
CA ASP A 285 -55.61 35.33 -26.90
C ASP A 285 -56.92 35.97 -26.41
N ASN A 286 -57.65 35.33 -25.48
CA ASN A 286 -59.01 35.73 -25.06
C ASN A 286 -59.11 36.50 -23.73
N LYS A 287 -58.01 36.87 -23.06
CA LYS A 287 -58.06 37.74 -21.86
C LYS A 287 -56.97 38.81 -21.90
N HIS A 288 -57.35 40.06 -21.66
CA HIS A 288 -56.48 41.25 -21.63
C HIS A 288 -55.41 41.25 -20.51
N ASN A 289 -55.24 40.15 -19.77
CA ASN A 289 -54.17 39.98 -18.80
C ASN A 289 -53.18 38.94 -19.34
N ASN A 290 -51.92 39.35 -19.50
CA ASN A 290 -50.81 38.47 -19.91
C ASN A 290 -50.51 37.42 -18.82
N VAL A 291 -51.30 36.35 -18.72
CA VAL A 291 -51.15 35.34 -17.65
C VAL A 291 -50.27 34.16 -18.10
N TRP A 292 -49.38 33.69 -17.22
CA TRP A 292 -48.43 32.60 -17.49
C TRP A 292 -49.03 31.24 -17.10
N GLN A 293 -49.31 30.35 -18.07
CA GLN A 293 -49.79 28.98 -17.82
C GLN A 293 -48.64 27.96 -17.90
N LEU A 294 -48.39 27.22 -16.81
CA LEU A 294 -47.44 26.09 -16.77
C LEU A 294 -48.16 24.79 -16.37
N ASP A 295 -47.85 23.71 -17.08
CA ASP A 295 -48.31 22.35 -16.75
C ASP A 295 -47.53 21.74 -15.56
N ASP A 296 -48.11 20.72 -14.93
CA ASP A 296 -47.54 20.07 -13.73
C ASP A 296 -46.15 19.46 -13.97
N ALA A 297 -45.87 18.98 -15.18
CA ALA A 297 -44.53 18.52 -15.55
C ALA A 297 -43.52 19.67 -15.62
N THR A 298 -43.88 20.84 -16.19
CA THR A 298 -42.99 22.01 -16.24
C THR A 298 -42.83 22.64 -14.85
N LEU A 299 -43.83 22.54 -13.97
CA LEU A 299 -43.72 22.96 -12.56
C LEU A 299 -42.69 22.12 -11.81
N LEU A 300 -42.67 20.79 -12.00
CA LEU A 300 -41.68 19.92 -11.41
C LEU A 300 -40.25 20.27 -11.86
N LEU A 301 -40.06 20.59 -13.16
CA LEU A 301 -38.76 21.10 -13.67
C LEU A 301 -38.35 22.39 -12.98
N CYS A 302 -39.34 23.24 -12.63
CA CYS A 302 -39.13 24.47 -11.88
C CYS A 302 -38.99 24.26 -10.37
N GLY A 303 -38.98 23.03 -9.84
CA GLY A 303 -38.86 22.75 -8.41
C GLY A 303 -40.14 23.04 -7.62
N LEU A 304 -41.28 23.14 -8.29
CA LEU A 304 -42.59 23.30 -7.68
C LEU A 304 -43.33 21.96 -7.79
N ILE A 305 -43.58 21.32 -6.66
CA ILE A 305 -44.27 20.02 -6.61
C ILE A 305 -45.74 20.29 -6.29
N SER A 306 -46.61 20.12 -7.28
CA SER A 306 -48.06 20.18 -7.12
C SER A 306 -48.62 18.79 -6.78
N PHE A 307 -49.40 18.69 -5.72
CA PHE A 307 -50.15 17.46 -5.41
C PHE A 307 -51.53 17.79 -4.84
N THR A 308 -52.48 16.87 -5.04
CA THR A 308 -53.85 17.02 -4.54
C THR A 308 -54.04 16.19 -3.26
N TRP A 309 -54.48 16.83 -2.19
CA TRP A 309 -54.80 16.16 -0.93
C TRP A 309 -56.15 16.65 -0.43
N ARG A 310 -57.11 15.72 -0.20
CA ARG A 310 -58.47 16.00 0.27
C ARG A 310 -59.19 17.09 -0.56
N HIS A 311 -59.14 16.98 -1.89
CA HIS A 311 -59.71 17.94 -2.85
C HIS A 311 -59.12 19.37 -2.83
N HIS A 312 -58.02 19.60 -2.10
CA HIS A 312 -57.24 20.83 -2.18
C HIS A 312 -55.89 20.58 -2.85
N MET A 313 -55.48 21.50 -3.73
CA MET A 313 -54.18 21.46 -4.41
C MET A 313 -53.15 22.21 -3.57
N TYR A 314 -52.06 21.54 -3.22
CA TYR A 314 -50.92 22.12 -2.53
C TYR A 314 -49.73 22.20 -3.50
N THR A 315 -49.00 23.30 -3.46
CA THR A 315 -47.75 23.47 -4.23
C THR A 315 -46.60 23.69 -3.26
N PHE A 316 -45.62 22.79 -3.28
CA PHE A 316 -44.42 22.86 -2.46
C PHE A 316 -43.25 23.41 -3.28
N ASP A 317 -42.63 24.50 -2.80
CA ASP A 317 -41.40 25.06 -3.41
C ASP A 317 -40.16 24.46 -2.75
N ILE A 318 -39.48 23.57 -3.48
CA ILE A 318 -38.25 22.90 -2.99
C ILE A 318 -37.11 23.88 -2.72
N LYS A 319 -37.07 25.03 -3.42
CA LYS A 319 -35.98 26.00 -3.30
C LYS A 319 -36.10 26.84 -2.05
N ARG A 320 -37.34 27.18 -1.68
CA ARG A 320 -37.64 28.00 -0.49
C ARG A 320 -38.03 27.17 0.73
N TRP A 321 -38.32 25.88 0.55
CA TRP A 321 -38.86 25.01 1.59
C TRP A 321 -40.17 25.55 2.21
N VAL A 322 -41.06 26.08 1.36
CA VAL A 322 -42.33 26.68 1.77
C VAL A 322 -43.49 26.14 0.93
N PHE A 323 -44.66 25.94 1.56
CA PHE A 323 -45.92 25.69 0.87
C PHE A 323 -46.53 27.01 0.41
N LEU A 324 -46.86 27.12 -0.88
CA LEU A 324 -47.52 28.31 -1.42
C LEU A 324 -49.01 28.30 -1.03
N ASP A 325 -49.47 29.41 -0.46
CA ASP A 325 -50.82 29.56 0.11
C ASP A 325 -51.90 29.69 -0.99
N ALA A 326 -53.10 29.15 -0.71
CA ALA A 326 -54.18 28.92 -1.68
C ALA A 326 -54.81 30.20 -2.28
N LYS A 327 -54.43 31.39 -1.80
CA LYS A 327 -54.92 32.69 -2.30
C LYS A 327 -54.44 33.04 -3.71
N HIS A 328 -53.41 32.36 -4.23
CA HIS A 328 -52.96 32.49 -5.62
C HIS A 328 -53.56 31.42 -6.55
N ASN A 329 -54.56 30.65 -6.11
CA ASN A 329 -55.20 29.58 -6.90
C ASN A 329 -56.34 30.09 -7.82
N ILE A 330 -55.99 30.53 -9.02
CA ILE A 330 -56.47 30.01 -10.32
C ILE A 330 -57.82 29.26 -10.34
N GLN A 331 -58.77 29.82 -11.09
CA GLN A 331 -59.95 29.11 -11.60
C GLN A 331 -59.54 27.99 -12.57
N MET A 332 -60.04 26.78 -12.32
CA MET A 332 -59.94 25.66 -13.27
C MET A 332 -60.79 25.91 -14.51
N HIS A 333 -60.19 25.71 -15.69
CA HIS A 333 -60.92 25.29 -16.88
C HIS A 333 -60.22 24.05 -17.44
N GLN A 334 -60.71 22.86 -17.09
CA GLN A 334 -60.44 21.53 -17.68
C GLN A 334 -58.97 21.09 -17.95
N GLN A 335 -57.96 21.91 -17.64
CA GLN A 335 -56.52 21.65 -17.85
C GLN A 335 -55.75 22.19 -16.63
N SER A 336 -54.93 21.33 -16.01
CA SER A 336 -54.12 21.67 -14.84
C SER A 336 -52.99 22.62 -15.22
N ALA A 337 -53.23 23.93 -15.13
CA ALA A 337 -52.21 24.96 -15.38
C ALA A 337 -52.12 25.94 -14.22
N LEU A 338 -50.91 26.14 -13.67
CA LEU A 338 -50.67 27.19 -12.67
C LEU A 338 -50.56 28.57 -13.36
N LEU A 339 -51.49 29.50 -13.09
CA LEU A 339 -51.44 30.90 -13.51
C LEU A 339 -50.59 31.73 -12.54
N PHE A 340 -49.55 32.38 -13.08
CA PHE A 340 -48.85 33.47 -12.40
C PHE A 340 -49.35 34.81 -12.95
N GLU A 341 -49.87 35.67 -12.06
CA GLU A 341 -50.24 37.04 -12.40
C GLU A 341 -48.98 37.94 -12.41
N ASN A 342 -48.89 38.91 -13.33
CA ASN A 342 -47.75 39.81 -13.37
C ASN A 342 -47.76 40.70 -12.11
N PRO A 343 -46.63 40.87 -11.41
CA PRO A 343 -46.59 41.83 -10.31
C PRO A 343 -46.85 43.24 -10.85
N HIS A 344 -47.92 43.86 -10.36
CA HIS A 344 -48.12 45.29 -10.47
C HIS A 344 -47.09 45.95 -9.55
N LEU A 345 -46.10 46.64 -10.14
CA LEU A 345 -45.35 47.63 -9.39
C LEU A 345 -46.39 48.69 -9.00
N ALA A 346 -46.78 48.74 -7.73
CA ALA A 346 -47.46 49.92 -7.22
C ALA A 346 -46.52 51.09 -7.53
N ASN A 347 -47.00 52.08 -8.30
CA ASN A 347 -46.34 53.37 -8.34
C ASN A 347 -46.10 53.76 -6.87
N ALA A 348 -44.86 54.16 -6.54
CA ALA A 348 -44.39 54.42 -5.18
C ALA A 348 -45.04 55.67 -4.54
N THR A 349 -46.34 55.86 -4.71
CA THR A 349 -47.14 56.93 -4.11
C THR A 349 -48.43 56.45 -3.45
N GLN A 350 -48.75 55.15 -3.43
CA GLN A 350 -49.84 54.64 -2.60
C GLN A 350 -49.37 53.49 -1.73
N VAL A 351 -48.86 53.86 -0.56
CA VAL A 351 -48.78 53.00 0.62
C VAL A 351 -50.22 52.65 1.00
N VAL A 352 -50.65 51.43 0.72
CA VAL A 352 -51.75 50.82 1.46
C VAL A 352 -51.14 50.38 2.80
N PRO A 353 -51.55 50.95 3.94
CA PRO A 353 -51.04 50.53 5.22
C PRO A 353 -51.58 49.12 5.49
N VAL A 354 -50.66 48.16 5.67
CA VAL A 354 -50.98 46.97 6.43
C VAL A 354 -50.92 47.40 7.88
N ASP A 355 -52.07 47.45 8.55
CA ASP A 355 -52.18 47.72 9.98
C ASP A 355 -51.51 46.57 10.76
N VAL A 356 -50.19 46.67 10.93
CA VAL A 356 -49.52 46.09 12.07
C VAL A 356 -49.51 47.18 13.12
N ALA A 357 -50.31 46.98 14.18
CA ALA A 357 -50.35 47.85 15.33
C ALA A 357 -48.95 47.95 15.96
N VAL A 358 -48.23 49.02 15.61
CA VAL A 358 -47.03 49.47 16.31
C VAL A 358 -47.27 50.91 16.70
N GLY A 359 -47.25 51.14 18.01
CA GLY A 359 -47.55 52.43 18.63
C GLY A 359 -46.73 53.58 18.03
N SER A 360 -47.42 54.70 17.91
CA SER A 360 -46.86 56.00 17.57
C SER A 360 -45.82 56.43 18.61
N THR A 361 -44.65 56.87 18.15
CA THR A 361 -44.15 58.24 18.37
C THR A 361 -42.78 58.39 17.69
N THR A 362 -42.56 59.57 17.11
CA THR A 362 -41.26 60.22 16.86
C THR A 362 -40.05 59.32 16.67
N GLU A 363 -39.49 59.26 15.46
CA GLU A 363 -38.03 59.41 15.24
C GLU A 363 -37.71 59.40 13.74
N ARG A 364 -37.16 60.51 13.20
CA ARG A 364 -36.46 60.54 11.90
C ARG A 364 -34.99 60.10 12.03
N HIS A 365 -34.51 59.82 13.25
CA HIS A 365 -33.17 59.35 13.56
C HIS A 365 -32.90 57.82 13.68
N PRO A 366 -33.84 56.86 13.61
CA PRO A 366 -33.53 55.44 13.82
C PRO A 366 -33.03 54.79 12.52
N ARG A 367 -33.34 55.38 11.35
CA ARG A 367 -32.94 54.85 10.04
C ARG A 367 -31.43 54.87 9.83
N ARG A 368 -30.74 55.93 10.27
CA ARG A 368 -29.28 56.04 10.13
C ARG A 368 -28.55 55.09 11.08
N ARG A 369 -29.05 54.90 12.30
CA ARG A 369 -28.50 53.92 13.26
C ARG A 369 -28.71 52.49 12.76
N VAL A 370 -29.90 52.15 12.26
CA VAL A 370 -30.17 50.82 11.67
C VAL A 370 -29.28 50.54 10.46
N VAL A 371 -29.03 51.52 9.58
CA VAL A 371 -28.09 51.37 8.46
C VAL A 371 -26.65 51.20 8.94
N ILE A 372 -26.21 51.97 9.95
CA ILE A 372 -24.86 51.84 10.53
C ILE A 372 -24.68 50.46 11.20
N PHE A 373 -25.63 50.02 12.02
CA PHE A 373 -25.59 48.69 12.63
C PHE A 373 -25.66 47.57 11.59
N GLY A 374 -26.45 47.75 10.52
CA GLY A 374 -26.48 46.84 9.38
C GLY A 374 -25.14 46.76 8.65
N LEU A 375 -24.47 47.90 8.39
CA LEU A 375 -23.15 47.93 7.78
C LEU A 375 -22.08 47.29 8.69
N ILE A 376 -22.12 47.54 10.00
CA ILE A 376 -21.23 46.90 10.98
C ILE A 376 -21.46 45.38 11.00
N TYR A 377 -22.71 44.93 11.00
CA TYR A 377 -23.05 43.51 10.93
C TYR A 377 -22.50 42.85 9.67
N VAL A 378 -22.65 43.49 8.51
CA VAL A 378 -22.11 42.99 7.22
C VAL A 378 -20.58 42.96 7.23
N LEU A 379 -19.93 43.99 7.77
CA LEU A 379 -18.47 44.05 7.93
C LEU A 379 -17.95 42.94 8.86
N LEU A 380 -18.54 42.78 10.04
CA LEU A 380 -18.15 41.73 10.99
C LEU A 380 -18.40 40.33 10.42
N SER A 381 -19.53 40.12 9.74
CA SER A 381 -19.83 38.85 9.06
C SER A 381 -18.84 38.56 7.93
N THR A 382 -18.41 39.59 7.19
CA THR A 382 -17.40 39.48 6.14
C THR A 382 -16.04 39.11 6.72
N VAL A 383 -15.58 39.83 7.75
CA VAL A 383 -14.32 39.54 8.44
C VAL A 383 -14.34 38.13 9.05
N GLY A 384 -15.44 37.76 9.71
CA GLY A 384 -15.62 36.42 10.27
C GLY A 384 -15.58 35.32 9.21
N SER A 385 -16.21 35.53 8.06
CA SER A 385 -16.20 34.56 6.96
C SER A 385 -14.83 34.40 6.32
N VAL A 386 -14.09 35.50 6.11
CA VAL A 386 -12.72 35.46 5.59
C VAL A 386 -11.77 34.80 6.61
N SER A 387 -11.90 35.13 7.90
CA SER A 387 -11.14 34.51 8.97
C SER A 387 -11.39 33.00 9.04
N TYR A 388 -12.64 32.56 8.91
CA TYR A 388 -12.99 31.13 8.83
C TYR A 388 -12.34 30.45 7.63
N ILE A 389 -12.31 31.09 6.45
CA ILE A 389 -11.61 30.52 5.28
C ILE A 389 -10.12 30.31 5.59
N VAL A 390 -9.46 31.26 6.24
CA VAL A 390 -8.04 31.12 6.63
C VAL A 390 -7.86 29.97 7.62
N LEU A 391 -8.68 29.88 8.66
CA LEU A 391 -8.62 28.79 9.64
C LEU A 391 -8.92 27.42 9.01
N SER A 392 -9.88 27.37 8.09
CA SER A 392 -10.27 26.15 7.37
C SER A 392 -9.13 25.57 6.53
N THR A 393 -8.13 26.37 6.15
CA THR A 393 -7.00 25.90 5.34
C THR A 393 -6.17 24.83 6.04
N VAL A 394 -6.10 24.88 7.37
CA VAL A 394 -5.30 24.00 8.20
C VAL A 394 -6.13 22.78 8.64
N ASN A 395 -7.39 22.99 9.02
CA ASN A 395 -8.27 21.92 9.53
C ASN A 395 -8.88 21.05 8.42
N PHE A 396 -9.12 21.60 7.22
CA PHE A 396 -9.59 20.87 6.04
C PHE A 396 -8.46 20.63 5.02
N ALA A 397 -7.24 20.35 5.51
CA ALA A 397 -6.11 20.03 4.65
C ALA A 397 -6.18 18.60 4.10
N ASN A 398 -6.82 17.69 4.83
CA ASN A 398 -6.99 16.27 4.51
C ASN A 398 -8.31 15.74 5.09
N ASP A 399 -8.73 14.56 4.63
CA ASP A 399 -10.00 13.93 5.00
C ASP A 399 -9.95 13.21 6.37
N PHE A 400 -8.75 13.15 7.00
CA PHE A 400 -8.59 12.73 8.39
C PHE A 400 -9.00 13.82 9.38
N TYR A 401 -9.05 15.09 8.93
CA TYR A 401 -9.11 16.27 9.80
C TYR A 401 -7.92 16.41 10.74
N TRP A 402 -6.78 15.85 10.34
CA TRP A 402 -5.56 15.91 11.13
C TRP A 402 -4.70 17.08 10.66
N VAL A 403 -4.66 18.12 11.49
CA VAL A 403 -3.84 19.32 11.27
C VAL A 403 -2.39 18.95 10.99
N THR A 404 -1.81 19.52 9.92
CA THR A 404 -0.39 19.35 9.52
C THR A 404 0.06 17.93 9.21
N PHE A 405 -0.85 16.96 9.10
CA PHE A 405 -0.49 15.59 8.72
C PHE A 405 0.24 15.58 7.38
N ASN A 406 1.39 14.91 7.36
CA ASN A 406 2.25 14.79 6.18
C ASN A 406 2.69 13.33 6.05
N MET A 407 2.71 12.84 4.81
CA MET A 407 3.14 11.49 4.48
C MET A 407 4.61 11.24 4.84
N THR A 408 5.52 12.18 4.55
CA THR A 408 6.97 11.95 4.74
C THR A 408 7.42 12.06 6.19
N GLY A 409 6.68 12.83 7.01
CA GLY A 409 6.99 13.03 8.43
C GLY A 409 6.13 12.17 9.34
N HIS A 410 4.83 12.49 9.42
CA HIS A 410 3.89 11.85 10.36
C HIS A 410 3.66 10.38 10.02
N HIS A 411 3.32 10.07 8.77
CA HIS A 411 3.06 8.68 8.40
C HIS A 411 4.32 7.82 8.51
N VAL A 412 5.51 8.31 8.09
CA VAL A 412 6.77 7.57 8.28
C VAL A 412 7.07 7.33 9.77
N ALA A 413 6.91 8.33 10.63
CA ALA A 413 7.12 8.17 12.07
C ALA A 413 6.19 7.09 12.66
N ILE A 414 4.90 7.17 12.34
CA ILE A 414 3.89 6.21 12.81
C ILE A 414 4.15 4.81 12.24
N ALA A 415 4.46 4.71 10.95
CA ALA A 415 4.68 3.44 10.28
C ALA A 415 5.94 2.73 10.78
N ASN A 416 7.04 3.46 10.96
CA ASN A 416 8.28 2.92 11.54
C ASN A 416 8.06 2.45 12.99
N TRP A 417 7.30 3.22 13.77
CA TRP A 417 6.95 2.85 15.13
C TRP A 417 6.12 1.55 15.15
N PHE A 418 5.08 1.44 14.31
CA PHE A 418 4.30 0.20 14.22
C PHE A 418 5.14 -0.99 13.76
N ASN A 419 5.95 -0.84 12.70
CA ASN A 419 6.82 -1.91 12.21
C ASN A 419 7.78 -2.41 13.31
N GLU A 420 8.34 -1.52 14.12
CA GLU A 420 9.18 -1.88 15.26
C GLU A 420 8.39 -2.63 16.34
N ASN A 421 7.21 -2.13 16.72
CA ASN A 421 6.40 -2.76 17.77
C ASN A 421 5.87 -4.14 17.36
N VAL A 422 5.51 -4.33 16.09
CA VAL A 422 5.12 -5.64 15.53
C VAL A 422 6.30 -6.61 15.60
N MET A 423 7.50 -6.16 15.23
CA MET A 423 8.71 -6.97 15.29
C MET A 423 9.07 -7.40 16.72
N LEU A 424 8.85 -6.52 17.69
CA LEU A 424 9.02 -6.78 19.13
C LEU A 424 7.85 -7.57 19.75
N SER A 425 6.82 -7.95 18.97
CA SER A 425 5.63 -8.67 19.43
C SER A 425 4.93 -8.01 20.61
N ARG A 426 4.90 -6.66 20.64
CA ARG A 426 4.26 -5.91 21.73
C ARG A 426 2.75 -5.89 21.57
N THR A 427 2.04 -6.27 22.63
CA THR A 427 0.59 -6.06 22.73
C THR A 427 0.32 -4.66 23.26
N LEU A 428 -0.19 -3.78 22.40
CA LEU A 428 -0.46 -2.39 22.75
C LEU A 428 -1.95 -2.21 23.05
N PHE A 429 -2.26 -1.65 24.22
CA PHE A 429 -3.60 -1.15 24.53
C PHE A 429 -3.77 0.26 23.97
N ALA A 430 -4.97 0.84 24.07
CA ALA A 430 -5.21 2.22 23.70
C ALA A 430 -4.20 3.15 24.39
N PHE A 431 -3.36 3.80 23.59
CA PHE A 431 -2.31 4.71 24.04
C PHE A 431 -2.41 6.03 23.28
N ARG A 432 -1.75 7.07 23.80
CA ARG A 432 -1.67 8.36 23.13
C ARG A 432 -0.37 8.47 22.33
N LEU A 433 -0.45 8.93 21.09
CA LEU A 433 0.75 9.14 20.26
C LEU A 433 1.71 10.20 20.82
N ASP A 434 1.25 11.10 21.70
CA ASP A 434 2.08 12.11 22.36
C ASP A 434 2.77 11.60 23.64
N ASP A 435 2.74 10.30 23.91
CA ASP A 435 3.54 9.68 24.97
C ASP A 435 5.05 9.80 24.64
N LEU A 436 5.86 10.18 25.64
CA LEU A 436 7.32 10.35 25.52
C LEU A 436 8.03 9.09 24.98
N ARG A 437 7.47 7.89 25.23
CA ARG A 437 8.00 6.61 24.74
C ARG A 437 7.91 6.45 23.22
N CYS A 438 7.03 7.21 22.57
CA CYS A 438 6.86 7.19 21.12
C CYS A 438 7.85 8.11 20.37
N SER A 439 8.70 8.85 21.09
CA SER A 439 9.71 9.71 20.48
C SER A 439 10.81 8.89 19.79
N SER A 440 11.40 9.43 18.71
CA SER A 440 12.54 8.80 18.04
C SER A 440 13.48 9.86 17.48
N MET A 441 14.79 9.63 17.64
CA MET A 441 15.87 10.44 17.04
C MET A 441 16.60 9.72 15.90
N GLN A 442 16.15 8.52 15.52
CA GLN A 442 16.81 7.74 14.47
C GLN A 442 16.73 8.41 13.10
N LEU A 443 15.69 9.22 12.87
CA LEU A 443 15.40 9.88 11.61
C LEU A 443 15.04 11.34 11.83
N GLU A 444 15.42 12.17 10.87
CA GLU A 444 14.97 13.55 10.80
C GLU A 444 13.64 13.61 10.03
N PHE A 445 12.52 13.60 10.76
CA PHE A 445 11.17 13.59 10.17
C PHE A 445 10.77 14.91 9.49
N SER A 446 11.61 15.95 9.54
CA SER A 446 11.48 17.18 8.74
C SER A 446 11.89 17.00 7.28
N ASP A 447 12.64 15.94 6.95
CA ASP A 447 13.09 15.67 5.60
C ASP A 447 11.95 15.12 4.73
N MET A 448 11.83 15.68 3.51
CA MET A 448 10.78 15.34 2.54
C MET A 448 11.11 14.08 1.72
N THR A 449 12.30 13.48 1.90
CA THR A 449 12.73 12.28 1.18
C THR A 449 12.62 11.00 2.03
N GLN A 450 12.10 11.13 3.26
CA GLN A 450 12.00 10.02 4.20
C GLN A 450 11.09 8.88 3.68
N GLN A 451 11.51 7.67 3.97
CA GLN A 451 10.87 6.43 3.54
C GLN A 451 10.51 5.58 4.76
N VAL A 452 9.45 4.78 4.62
CA VAL A 452 9.04 3.83 5.65
C VAL A 452 10.07 2.70 5.70
N ARG A 453 10.56 2.39 6.89
CA ARG A 453 11.51 1.31 7.16
C ARG A 453 10.78 0.13 7.79
N SER A 454 11.08 -1.06 7.30
CA SER A 454 10.58 -2.32 7.86
C SER A 454 11.68 -3.38 7.88
N SER A 455 11.55 -4.35 8.79
CA SER A 455 12.47 -5.49 8.82
C SER A 455 12.33 -6.30 7.52
N PRO A 456 13.45 -6.73 6.89
CA PRO A 456 13.42 -7.58 5.70
C PRO A 456 12.79 -8.95 5.99
N TRP A 457 12.81 -9.37 7.26
CA TRP A 457 12.35 -10.68 7.72
C TRP A 457 11.00 -10.63 8.45
N LEU A 458 10.29 -9.50 8.39
CA LEU A 458 8.96 -9.38 9.00
C LEU A 458 7.99 -10.43 8.48
N ALA A 459 7.91 -10.62 7.16
CA ALA A 459 6.99 -11.58 6.55
C ALA A 459 7.32 -13.04 6.92
N PRO A 460 8.58 -13.52 6.80
CA PRO A 460 8.98 -14.82 7.35
C PRO A 460 8.68 -14.95 8.85
N ARG A 461 8.96 -13.94 9.67
CA ARG A 461 8.72 -14.02 11.11
C ARG A 461 7.25 -14.23 11.46
N LEU A 462 6.34 -13.48 10.82
CA LEU A 462 4.90 -13.70 10.99
C LEU A 462 4.52 -15.14 10.62
N GLN A 463 5.13 -15.72 9.59
CA GLN A 463 4.88 -17.11 9.19
C GLN A 463 5.40 -18.14 10.22
N PHE A 464 6.54 -17.90 10.87
CA PHE A 464 7.17 -18.85 11.80
C PHE A 464 6.77 -18.66 13.26
N GLU A 465 6.35 -17.47 13.66
CA GLU A 465 6.03 -17.13 15.05
C GLU A 465 4.51 -17.00 15.24
N ASP A 466 3.84 -16.11 14.49
CA ASP A 466 2.46 -15.70 14.79
C ASP A 466 1.38 -16.52 14.05
N LEU A 467 1.64 -16.92 12.81
CA LEU A 467 0.67 -17.60 11.92
C LEU A 467 0.82 -19.12 11.92
N THR A 468 1.33 -19.70 13.01
CA THR A 468 1.57 -21.14 13.14
C THR A 468 0.36 -21.95 13.63
N GLY A 469 -0.71 -21.28 14.08
CA GLY A 469 -1.91 -21.97 14.57
C GLY A 469 -2.64 -22.81 13.52
N VAL A 470 -3.42 -23.79 13.96
CA VAL A 470 -4.19 -24.70 13.08
C VAL A 470 -5.20 -23.95 12.20
N LEU A 471 -5.96 -23.01 12.76
CA LEU A 471 -6.94 -22.22 12.03
C LEU A 471 -6.32 -21.38 10.88
N PRO A 472 -5.32 -20.52 11.13
CA PRO A 472 -4.69 -19.74 10.06
C PRO A 472 -4.00 -20.65 9.03
N ALA A 473 -3.45 -21.80 9.44
CA ALA A 473 -2.87 -22.77 8.51
C ALA A 473 -3.90 -23.37 7.55
N ILE A 474 -5.05 -23.84 8.05
CA ILE A 474 -6.13 -24.39 7.21
C ILE A 474 -6.68 -23.32 6.24
N GLN A 475 -6.89 -22.09 6.74
CA GLN A 475 -7.30 -20.96 5.89
C GLN A 475 -6.28 -20.68 4.80
N GLY A 476 -5.00 -20.60 5.15
CA GLY A 476 -3.91 -20.36 4.20
C GLY A 476 -3.76 -21.47 3.17
N LEU A 477 -3.86 -22.74 3.57
CA LEU A 477 -3.80 -23.88 2.67
C LEU A 477 -4.97 -23.88 1.66
N ARG A 478 -6.20 -23.62 2.12
CA ARG A 478 -7.40 -23.59 1.26
C ARG A 478 -7.43 -22.40 0.30
N GLN A 479 -6.79 -21.29 0.64
CA GLN A 479 -6.67 -20.12 -0.25
C GLN A 479 -5.48 -20.21 -1.20
N SER A 480 -4.53 -21.10 -0.95
CA SER A 480 -3.33 -21.25 -1.76
C SER A 480 -3.63 -21.96 -3.09
N ASN A 481 -2.88 -21.60 -4.14
CA ASN A 481 -2.95 -22.33 -5.41
C ASN A 481 -2.48 -23.78 -5.20
N PRO A 482 -3.30 -24.81 -5.51
CA PRO A 482 -2.92 -26.20 -5.32
C PRO A 482 -1.63 -26.60 -6.04
N CYS A 483 -1.38 -26.11 -7.25
CA CYS A 483 -0.14 -26.44 -7.97
C CYS A 483 1.13 -25.94 -7.26
N LEU A 484 1.01 -24.98 -6.34
CA LEU A 484 2.13 -24.50 -5.51
C LEU A 484 2.30 -25.28 -4.19
N GLY A 485 1.39 -26.18 -3.86
CA GLY A 485 1.40 -26.95 -2.61
C GLY A 485 2.73 -27.69 -2.32
N PRO A 486 3.39 -28.37 -3.29
CA PRO A 486 4.68 -29.03 -3.03
C PRO A 486 5.83 -28.08 -2.74
N TRP A 487 5.65 -26.79 -3.02
CA TRP A 487 6.62 -25.73 -2.73
C TRP A 487 6.37 -25.08 -1.36
N ILE A 488 5.53 -25.67 -0.52
CA ILE A 488 5.55 -25.43 0.92
C ILE A 488 6.75 -26.20 1.48
N MET A 489 7.71 -25.46 2.05
CA MET A 489 8.96 -26.07 2.51
C MET A 489 8.71 -26.93 3.75
N THR A 490 8.64 -28.24 3.58
CA THR A 490 8.60 -29.19 4.68
C THR A 490 9.13 -30.53 4.18
N GLN A 491 9.83 -31.25 5.04
CA GLN A 491 10.22 -32.62 4.78
C GLN A 491 9.22 -33.55 5.48
N TYR A 492 8.33 -34.15 4.70
CA TYR A 492 7.24 -34.97 5.22
C TYR A 492 7.75 -36.27 5.85
N CYS A 493 7.14 -36.61 7.00
CA CYS A 493 7.47 -37.79 7.78
C CYS A 493 6.42 -38.89 7.61
N TRP A 494 5.15 -38.50 7.45
CA TRP A 494 4.02 -39.41 7.27
C TRP A 494 3.10 -38.94 6.16
N VAL A 495 2.44 -39.90 5.50
CA VAL A 495 1.36 -39.59 4.56
C VAL A 495 0.10 -39.20 5.31
N ASP A 496 -0.21 -39.88 6.42
CA ASP A 496 -1.45 -39.75 7.19
C ASP A 496 -1.23 -39.32 8.66
N PHE A 497 -2.24 -38.70 9.27
CA PHE A 497 -2.23 -38.35 10.70
C PHE A 497 -2.18 -39.57 11.63
N GLY A 498 -2.61 -40.74 11.15
CA GLY A 498 -2.61 -42.00 11.92
C GLY A 498 -1.27 -42.74 11.94
N HIS A 499 -0.20 -42.14 11.39
CA HIS A 499 1.16 -42.69 11.31
C HIS A 499 1.28 -44.04 10.59
N LYS A 500 0.29 -44.42 9.79
CA LYS A 500 0.24 -45.74 9.15
C LYS A 500 1.25 -45.87 8.01
N TRP A 501 1.48 -44.78 7.27
CA TRP A 501 2.39 -44.77 6.13
C TRP A 501 3.52 -43.77 6.37
N SER A 502 4.65 -44.28 6.87
CA SER A 502 5.91 -43.55 7.00
C SER A 502 6.55 -43.29 5.63
N MET A 503 7.10 -42.09 5.41
CA MET A 503 7.66 -41.67 4.12
C MET A 503 9.00 -40.94 4.18
N ALA A 504 9.60 -40.76 5.36
CA ALA A 504 10.89 -40.09 5.46
C ALA A 504 11.98 -40.82 4.65
N ASN A 505 12.85 -40.06 4.00
CA ASN A 505 13.88 -40.57 3.08
C ASN A 505 14.88 -41.54 3.72
N SER A 506 15.17 -41.42 5.02
CA SER A 506 16.05 -42.29 5.79
C SER A 506 15.39 -42.79 7.08
N GLN A 507 15.88 -43.91 7.62
CA GLN A 507 15.39 -44.42 8.91
C GLN A 507 15.74 -43.47 10.07
N ALA A 508 16.93 -42.88 10.04
CA ALA A 508 17.37 -41.91 11.06
C ALA A 508 16.46 -40.67 11.07
N ARG A 509 16.09 -40.16 9.89
CA ARG A 509 15.12 -39.06 9.76
C ARG A 509 13.74 -39.47 10.27
N GLN A 510 13.25 -40.67 9.92
CA GLN A 510 11.95 -41.15 10.43
C GLN A 510 11.92 -41.19 11.97
N THR A 511 13.03 -41.57 12.62
CA THR A 511 13.15 -41.54 14.09
C THR A 511 13.12 -40.11 14.63
N ARG A 512 13.81 -39.15 13.97
CA ARG A 512 13.76 -37.73 14.36
C ARG A 512 12.34 -37.15 14.29
N CYS A 513 11.54 -37.57 13.32
CA CYS A 513 10.16 -37.09 13.18
C CYS A 513 9.30 -37.29 14.44
N ALA A 514 9.65 -38.25 15.31
CA ALA A 514 8.92 -38.52 16.55
C ALA A 514 8.87 -37.33 17.51
N SER A 515 9.82 -36.39 17.43
CA SER A 515 9.79 -35.15 18.24
C SER A 515 8.82 -34.09 17.72
N SER A 516 8.26 -34.27 16.51
CA SER A 516 7.47 -33.25 15.81
C SER A 516 6.04 -33.71 15.49
N LEU A 517 5.52 -34.68 16.26
CA LEU A 517 4.20 -35.28 16.02
C LEU A 517 3.04 -34.28 16.13
N THR A 518 3.19 -33.22 16.92
CA THR A 518 2.19 -32.16 17.10
C THR A 518 2.17 -31.14 15.95
N ASN A 519 3.16 -31.18 15.05
CA ASN A 519 3.29 -30.25 13.93
C ASN A 519 2.57 -30.80 12.70
N GLY A 520 1.49 -30.18 12.26
CA GLY A 520 0.74 -30.58 11.07
C GLY A 520 1.57 -30.57 9.77
N ALA A 521 2.64 -29.78 9.72
CA ALA A 521 3.47 -29.63 8.51
C ALA A 521 4.31 -30.88 8.18
N VAL A 522 4.48 -31.83 9.11
CA VAL A 522 5.21 -33.09 8.81
C VAL A 522 4.31 -34.18 8.20
N TYR A 523 3.01 -33.89 8.05
CA TYR A 523 2.02 -34.82 7.52
C TYR A 523 1.52 -34.36 6.15
N LEU A 524 1.62 -35.22 5.15
CA LEU A 524 1.14 -34.89 3.80
C LEU A 524 -0.39 -34.73 3.76
N GLU A 525 -1.11 -35.45 4.63
CA GLU A 525 -2.56 -35.34 4.82
C GLU A 525 -3.02 -33.91 5.10
N ALA A 526 -2.28 -33.14 5.90
CA ALA A 526 -2.63 -31.75 6.23
C ALA A 526 -2.75 -30.88 4.97
N LEU A 527 -1.78 -31.04 4.05
CA LEU A 527 -1.79 -30.36 2.75
C LEU A 527 -2.94 -30.90 1.87
N LEU A 528 -2.96 -32.21 1.62
CA LEU A 528 -3.85 -32.81 0.63
C LEU A 528 -5.34 -32.69 0.98
N ARG A 529 -5.70 -32.64 2.27
CA ARG A 529 -7.09 -32.43 2.70
C ARG A 529 -7.61 -31.02 2.44
N ASN A 530 -6.71 -30.05 2.25
CA ASN A 530 -7.02 -28.63 2.19
C ASN A 530 -6.79 -28.01 0.81
N LEU A 531 -6.62 -28.84 -0.23
CA LEU A 531 -6.43 -28.39 -1.61
C LEU A 531 -7.58 -28.87 -2.51
N ASP A 532 -7.86 -28.11 -3.57
CA ASP A 532 -8.74 -28.57 -4.64
C ASP A 532 -8.03 -29.65 -5.48
N TRP A 533 -8.50 -30.89 -5.35
CA TRP A 533 -7.94 -32.04 -6.06
C TRP A 533 -8.09 -31.97 -7.58
N ASN A 534 -9.08 -31.25 -8.11
CA ASN A 534 -9.24 -31.11 -9.56
C ASN A 534 -8.07 -30.31 -10.17
N VAL A 535 -7.66 -29.25 -9.50
CA VAL A 535 -6.51 -28.41 -9.92
C VAL A 535 -5.20 -29.11 -9.59
N TRP A 536 -5.10 -29.71 -8.39
CA TRP A 536 -3.91 -30.45 -7.96
C TRP A 536 -3.52 -31.56 -8.94
N THR A 537 -4.50 -32.39 -9.33
CA THR A 537 -4.27 -33.55 -10.20
C THR A 537 -3.79 -33.14 -11.60
N SER A 538 -4.16 -31.96 -12.10
CA SER A 538 -3.64 -31.46 -13.38
C SER A 538 -2.15 -31.15 -13.37
N CYS A 539 -1.58 -30.82 -12.20
CA CYS A 539 -0.17 -30.46 -12.04
C CYS A 539 0.67 -31.61 -11.49
N TRP A 540 0.15 -32.36 -10.51
CA TRP A 540 0.93 -33.34 -9.72
C TRP A 540 0.32 -34.73 -9.66
N GLY A 541 -0.82 -34.98 -10.34
CA GLY A 541 -1.57 -36.23 -10.22
C GLY A 541 -0.75 -37.47 -10.61
N SER A 542 0.01 -37.40 -11.71
CA SER A 542 0.88 -38.50 -12.16
C SER A 542 1.99 -38.81 -11.16
N SER A 543 2.72 -37.79 -10.70
CA SER A 543 3.78 -37.96 -9.69
C SER A 543 3.22 -38.45 -8.36
N PHE A 544 2.05 -37.96 -7.93
CA PHE A 544 1.37 -38.43 -6.72
C PHE A 544 0.98 -39.91 -6.83
N ASP A 545 0.45 -40.33 -7.97
CA ASP A 545 0.05 -41.71 -8.21
C ASP A 545 1.24 -42.68 -8.19
N ILE A 546 2.38 -42.27 -8.75
CA ILE A 546 3.64 -43.01 -8.68
C ILE A 546 4.14 -43.08 -7.23
N ALA A 547 4.21 -41.93 -6.55
CA ALA A 547 4.77 -41.81 -5.21
C ALA A 547 3.98 -42.58 -4.15
N PHE A 548 2.64 -42.43 -4.17
CA PHE A 548 1.74 -42.88 -3.11
C PHE A 548 0.52 -43.63 -3.66
N GLY A 549 -0.16 -43.08 -4.67
CA GLY A 549 -1.50 -43.54 -5.08
C GLY A 549 -1.58 -45.03 -5.43
N THR A 550 -0.63 -45.55 -6.21
CA THR A 550 -0.55 -46.99 -6.55
C THR A 550 -0.43 -47.89 -5.32
N THR A 551 0.43 -47.52 -4.36
CA THR A 551 0.60 -48.28 -3.12
C THR A 551 -0.63 -48.16 -2.22
N LEU A 552 -1.22 -46.97 -2.07
CA LEU A 552 -2.41 -46.75 -1.24
C LEU A 552 -3.63 -47.51 -1.78
N ARG A 553 -3.84 -47.54 -3.10
CA ARG A 553 -4.94 -48.29 -3.73
C ARG A 553 -4.83 -49.80 -3.57
N SER A 554 -3.66 -50.33 -3.20
CA SER A 554 -3.48 -51.77 -2.94
C SER A 554 -4.11 -52.26 -1.63
N THR A 555 -4.50 -51.35 -0.73
CA THR A 555 -5.10 -51.67 0.57
C THR A 555 -6.47 -51.02 0.75
N SER A 556 -7.39 -51.69 1.44
CA SER A 556 -8.72 -51.14 1.75
C SER A 556 -8.64 -49.85 2.57
N ALA A 557 -7.70 -49.78 3.52
CA ALA A 557 -7.47 -48.58 4.33
C ALA A 557 -6.95 -47.40 3.49
N GLY A 558 -6.03 -47.64 2.54
CA GLY A 558 -5.52 -46.58 1.66
C GLY A 558 -6.59 -46.07 0.70
N GLN A 559 -7.45 -46.95 0.17
CA GLN A 559 -8.60 -46.54 -0.65
C GLN A 559 -9.64 -45.72 0.12
N ALA A 560 -9.83 -46.00 1.41
CA ALA A 560 -10.72 -45.21 2.28
C ALA A 560 -10.11 -43.83 2.58
N TRP A 561 -8.82 -43.78 2.91
CA TRP A 561 -8.09 -42.54 3.16
C TRP A 561 -8.07 -41.63 1.91
N LEU A 562 -7.79 -42.18 0.72
CA LEU A 562 -7.81 -41.41 -0.54
C LEU A 562 -9.17 -40.75 -0.78
N ARG A 563 -10.28 -41.52 -0.68
CA ARG A 563 -11.63 -40.98 -0.86
C ARG A 563 -11.96 -39.87 0.13
N MET A 564 -11.55 -40.03 1.38
CA MET A 564 -11.74 -39.02 2.42
C MET A 564 -10.95 -37.75 2.09
N THR A 565 -9.66 -37.87 1.76
CA THR A 565 -8.77 -36.73 1.50
C THR A 565 -9.16 -35.98 0.22
N GLU A 566 -9.51 -36.70 -0.86
CA GLU A 566 -9.90 -36.14 -2.16
C GLU A 566 -11.17 -35.28 -2.10
N THR A 567 -12.12 -35.65 -1.24
CA THR A 567 -13.42 -34.97 -1.16
C THR A 567 -13.49 -33.90 -0.07
N ASN A 568 -12.51 -33.85 0.84
CA ASN A 568 -12.56 -33.03 2.05
C ASN A 568 -12.71 -31.52 1.75
N TYR A 569 -11.88 -30.98 0.85
CA TYR A 569 -11.89 -29.54 0.51
C TYR A 569 -13.28 -29.02 0.09
N LEU A 570 -14.05 -29.83 -0.63
CA LEU A 570 -15.38 -29.46 -1.13
C LEU A 570 -16.52 -29.74 -0.14
N THR A 571 -16.31 -30.64 0.82
CA THR A 571 -17.39 -31.18 1.67
C THR A 571 -17.35 -30.71 3.11
N THR A 572 -16.19 -30.29 3.63
CA THR A 572 -16.04 -29.90 5.04
C THR A 572 -15.84 -28.41 5.22
N SER A 573 -16.41 -27.87 6.31
CA SER A 573 -16.14 -26.49 6.71
C SER A 573 -14.74 -26.36 7.33
N ILE A 574 -14.24 -25.13 7.42
CA ILE A 574 -12.96 -24.84 8.10
C ILE A 574 -13.03 -25.26 9.57
N ALA A 575 -14.17 -25.06 10.24
CA ALA A 575 -14.36 -25.42 11.65
C ALA A 575 -14.31 -26.94 11.89
N ASP A 576 -14.88 -27.73 10.98
CA ASP A 576 -14.84 -29.19 11.04
C ASP A 576 -13.42 -29.71 10.83
N GLU A 577 -12.67 -29.10 9.90
CA GLU A 577 -11.27 -29.46 9.65
C GLU A 577 -10.36 -29.11 10.84
N VAL A 578 -10.56 -27.94 11.47
CA VAL A 578 -9.86 -27.57 12.72
C VAL A 578 -10.13 -28.62 13.81
N SER A 579 -11.38 -29.05 13.93
CA SER A 579 -11.76 -30.10 14.87
C SER A 579 -11.04 -31.41 14.53
N TYR A 580 -11.00 -31.82 13.27
CA TYR A 580 -10.30 -33.04 12.83
C TYR A 580 -8.81 -33.03 13.19
N TRP A 581 -8.11 -31.92 12.94
CA TRP A 581 -6.69 -31.75 13.29
C TRP A 581 -6.49 -31.82 14.81
N SER A 582 -7.39 -31.20 15.57
CA SER A 582 -7.35 -31.21 17.04
C SER A 582 -7.53 -32.62 17.62
N HIS A 583 -8.45 -33.43 17.05
CA HIS A 583 -8.62 -34.84 17.45
C HIS A 583 -7.40 -35.70 17.12
N ALA A 584 -6.62 -35.32 16.09
CA ALA A 584 -5.35 -35.93 15.75
C ALA A 584 -4.16 -35.40 16.58
N ASN A 585 -4.40 -34.59 17.61
CA ASN A 585 -3.38 -33.95 18.46
C ASN A 585 -2.39 -33.05 17.67
N ILE A 586 -2.85 -32.45 16.58
CA ILE A 586 -2.10 -31.44 15.83
C ILE A 586 -2.36 -30.07 16.46
N GLN A 587 -1.28 -29.41 16.91
CA GLN A 587 -1.37 -28.15 17.68
C GLN A 587 -0.93 -26.94 16.87
N HIS A 588 0.00 -27.12 15.94
CA HIS A 588 0.54 -26.03 15.11
C HIS A 588 0.94 -26.57 13.73
N TYR A 589 1.17 -25.68 12.78
CA TYR A 589 1.64 -25.96 11.44
C TYR A 589 2.84 -25.04 11.15
N THR A 590 4.04 -25.53 11.44
CA THR A 590 5.27 -24.77 11.27
C THR A 590 6.12 -25.41 10.19
N VAL A 591 6.33 -24.66 9.10
CA VAL A 591 7.13 -25.09 7.94
C VAL A 591 8.64 -24.98 8.25
N GLN A 592 9.47 -25.57 7.40
CA GLN A 592 10.93 -25.45 7.51
C GLN A 592 11.44 -24.13 6.91
N TRP A 593 12.60 -23.68 7.39
CA TRP A 593 13.31 -22.53 6.85
C TRP A 593 13.73 -22.78 5.40
N GLN A 594 13.78 -21.73 4.59
CA GLN A 594 14.15 -21.82 3.19
C GLN A 594 14.73 -20.52 2.63
N ASN A 595 15.48 -20.59 1.53
CA ASN A 595 15.92 -19.40 0.79
C ASN A 595 15.66 -19.43 -0.72
N TYR A 596 14.86 -20.37 -1.21
CA TYR A 596 14.45 -20.45 -2.61
C TYR A 596 13.22 -19.60 -2.95
N LYS A 597 12.55 -18.98 -1.98
CA LYS A 597 11.46 -18.03 -2.20
C LYS A 597 11.48 -16.89 -1.17
N SER A 598 11.05 -15.70 -1.58
CA SER A 598 10.71 -14.62 -0.66
C SER A 598 9.24 -14.75 -0.22
N THR A 599 8.97 -14.47 1.04
CA THR A 599 7.60 -14.37 1.56
C THR A 599 7.13 -12.93 1.35
N GLY A 600 6.00 -12.75 0.67
CA GLY A 600 5.36 -11.44 0.52
C GLY A 600 4.48 -11.08 1.71
N LEU A 601 4.31 -9.79 1.97
CA LEU A 601 3.46 -9.25 3.03
C LEU A 601 2.83 -7.94 2.59
N ILE A 602 1.53 -7.83 2.79
CA ILE A 602 0.79 -6.57 2.71
C ILE A 602 0.38 -6.24 4.14
N ASN A 603 0.99 -5.22 4.72
CA ASN A 603 0.73 -4.78 6.09
C ASN A 603 0.26 -3.33 6.07
N THR A 604 -0.86 -3.05 6.75
CA THR A 604 -1.48 -1.72 6.77
C THR A 604 -1.97 -1.42 8.19
N TYR A 605 -2.01 -0.14 8.56
CA TYR A 605 -2.74 0.37 9.73
C TYR A 605 -3.88 1.25 9.26
N VAL A 606 -4.85 1.50 10.14
CA VAL A 606 -6.03 2.30 9.79
C VAL A 606 -6.05 3.58 10.63
N ILE A 607 -6.31 4.70 9.97
CA ILE A 607 -6.66 5.97 10.62
C ILE A 607 -8.18 6.10 10.57
N GLU A 608 -8.82 6.12 11.74
CA GLU A 608 -10.25 6.41 11.87
C GLU A 608 -10.45 7.89 12.19
N ASN A 609 -11.27 8.59 11.39
CA ASN A 609 -11.60 10.00 11.67
C ASN A 609 -12.78 10.13 12.66
N ALA A 610 -13.10 11.37 13.06
CA ALA A 610 -14.19 11.65 14.01
C ALA A 610 -15.60 11.23 13.54
N PHE A 611 -15.77 10.86 12.27
CA PHE A 611 -17.03 10.37 11.70
C PHE A 611 -17.10 8.84 11.62
N GLY A 612 -16.08 8.13 12.11
CA GLY A 612 -15.97 6.67 12.01
C GLY A 612 -15.57 6.18 10.62
N VAL A 613 -14.97 7.04 9.79
CA VAL A 613 -14.46 6.65 8.47
C VAL A 613 -13.02 6.19 8.61
N GLU A 614 -12.77 4.96 8.18
CA GLU A 614 -11.49 4.29 8.21
C GLU A 614 -10.69 4.51 6.93
N TYR A 615 -9.41 4.85 7.07
CA TYR A 615 -8.48 5.02 5.97
C TYR A 615 -7.23 4.14 6.17
N PRO A 616 -7.04 3.12 5.32
CA PRO A 616 -5.88 2.24 5.40
C PRO A 616 -4.62 2.95 4.89
N MET A 617 -3.52 2.77 5.61
CA MET A 617 -2.21 3.35 5.36
C MET A 617 -1.17 2.23 5.36
N THR A 618 -0.26 2.21 4.38
CA THR A 618 0.69 1.10 4.21
C THR A 618 1.83 1.15 5.22
N LEU A 619 2.08 0.04 5.93
CA LEU A 619 3.23 -0.15 6.82
C LEU A 619 4.41 -0.81 6.10
N SER A 620 4.10 -1.85 5.32
CA SER A 620 5.09 -2.57 4.51
C SER A 620 4.36 -3.33 3.40
N HIS A 621 4.94 -3.33 2.20
CA HIS A 621 4.43 -4.05 1.05
C HIS A 621 5.57 -4.76 0.31
N THR A 622 5.63 -6.09 0.46
CA THR A 622 6.61 -6.95 -0.21
C THR A 622 5.90 -8.03 -1.03
N ASN A 623 6.45 -8.36 -2.20
CA ASN A 623 5.90 -9.40 -3.06
C ASN A 623 6.62 -10.74 -2.82
N GLY A 624 5.86 -11.84 -2.87
CA GLY A 624 6.42 -13.19 -2.81
C GLY A 624 6.90 -13.64 -4.18
N SER A 625 8.13 -14.16 -4.28
CA SER A 625 8.69 -14.65 -5.54
C SER A 625 9.63 -15.83 -5.33
N PHE A 626 9.80 -16.65 -6.36
CA PHE A 626 10.80 -17.72 -6.35
C PHE A 626 12.18 -17.20 -6.77
N ARG A 627 13.22 -17.76 -6.15
CA ARG A 627 14.64 -17.41 -6.30
C ARG A 627 15.49 -18.66 -6.60
N TRP A 628 15.00 -19.53 -7.48
CA TRP A 628 15.63 -20.83 -7.78
C TRP A 628 17.10 -20.77 -8.17
N ALA A 629 17.54 -19.74 -8.88
CA ALA A 629 18.92 -19.59 -9.32
C ALA A 629 19.87 -19.11 -8.21
N GLN A 630 19.34 -18.46 -7.17
CA GLN A 630 20.13 -17.85 -6.10
C GLN A 630 20.07 -18.64 -4.78
N GLN A 631 19.20 -19.65 -4.70
CA GLN A 631 19.06 -20.49 -3.52
C GLN A 631 20.35 -21.26 -3.24
N THR A 632 20.66 -21.48 -1.97
CA THR A 632 21.84 -22.24 -1.52
C THR A 632 21.46 -23.41 -0.61
N MET A 633 20.18 -23.56 -0.28
CA MET A 633 19.69 -24.54 0.68
C MET A 633 19.44 -25.95 0.13
N PHE A 634 19.31 -26.13 -1.18
CA PHE A 634 18.87 -27.40 -1.78
C PHE A 634 19.82 -28.56 -1.52
N HIS A 635 21.08 -28.28 -1.18
CA HIS A 635 22.00 -29.31 -0.70
C HIS A 635 21.48 -29.96 0.60
N MET A 636 20.89 -29.18 1.51
CA MET A 636 20.38 -29.67 2.80
C MET A 636 19.11 -30.50 2.62
N TYR A 637 18.14 -29.96 1.89
CA TYR A 637 16.97 -30.65 1.35
C TYR A 637 16.32 -29.77 0.29
N TRP A 638 15.99 -30.32 -0.88
CA TRP A 638 15.50 -29.54 -2.02
C TRP A 638 13.98 -29.36 -2.10
N GLY A 639 13.23 -29.82 -1.10
CA GLY A 639 11.77 -29.67 -1.04
C GLY A 639 10.98 -30.75 -1.80
N PHE A 640 9.70 -30.89 -1.42
CA PHE A 640 8.82 -31.95 -1.90
C PHE A 640 8.47 -31.85 -3.39
N GLY A 641 8.39 -30.64 -3.94
CA GLY A 641 8.20 -30.45 -5.39
C GLY A 641 9.30 -31.13 -6.23
N ASN A 642 10.55 -31.04 -5.79
CA ASN A 642 11.67 -31.71 -6.46
C ASN A 642 11.64 -33.23 -6.24
N ASP A 643 11.18 -33.71 -5.07
CA ASP A 643 10.96 -35.15 -4.84
C ASP A 643 9.93 -35.72 -5.83
N LEU A 644 8.80 -35.04 -6.04
CA LEU A 644 7.77 -35.46 -7.00
C LEU A 644 8.25 -35.38 -8.45
N TRP A 645 9.04 -34.35 -8.81
CA TRP A 645 9.63 -34.21 -10.14
C TRP A 645 10.65 -35.32 -10.43
N ALA A 646 11.43 -35.73 -9.42
CA ALA A 646 12.40 -36.81 -9.57
C ALA A 646 11.69 -38.12 -9.97
N LEU A 647 10.49 -38.41 -9.45
CA LEU A 647 9.77 -39.63 -9.80
C LEU A 647 9.26 -39.68 -11.24
N SER A 648 8.86 -38.54 -11.81
CA SER A 648 8.31 -38.47 -13.17
C SER A 648 9.38 -38.50 -14.26
N THR A 649 10.63 -38.16 -13.94
CA THR A 649 11.69 -37.98 -14.93
C THR A 649 12.51 -39.25 -15.11
N ASN A 650 12.55 -39.79 -16.33
CA ASN A 650 13.25 -41.05 -16.65
C ASN A 650 14.77 -41.04 -16.37
N THR A 651 15.38 -39.84 -16.27
CA THR A 651 16.82 -39.68 -16.00
C THR A 651 17.17 -39.77 -14.52
N SER A 652 16.17 -39.67 -13.63
CA SER A 652 16.40 -39.78 -12.19
C SER A 652 16.63 -41.25 -11.79
N SER A 653 17.36 -41.46 -10.69
CA SER A 653 17.50 -42.78 -10.08
C SER A 653 16.23 -43.32 -9.45
N ASN A 654 15.25 -42.45 -9.17
CA ASN A 654 14.04 -42.81 -8.42
C ASN A 654 12.80 -42.91 -9.30
N HIS A 655 12.97 -42.92 -10.63
CA HIS A 655 11.87 -42.96 -11.57
C HIS A 655 10.94 -44.16 -11.32
N GLY A 656 9.63 -43.89 -11.23
CA GLY A 656 8.62 -44.94 -11.04
C GLY A 656 8.62 -45.61 -9.66
N GLN A 657 9.35 -45.09 -8.68
CA GLN A 657 9.42 -45.66 -7.32
C GLN A 657 8.42 -45.01 -6.35
N SER A 658 8.12 -45.71 -5.25
CA SER A 658 7.21 -45.22 -4.21
C SER A 658 7.97 -44.55 -3.07
N PHE A 659 7.39 -43.52 -2.45
CA PHE A 659 7.92 -42.90 -1.23
C PHE A 659 7.38 -43.51 0.07
N ILE A 660 6.43 -44.45 -0.02
CA ILE A 660 5.97 -45.19 1.16
C ILE A 660 7.01 -46.23 1.54
N ARG A 661 7.59 -46.12 2.74
CA ARG A 661 8.69 -47.00 3.21
C ARG A 661 8.32 -48.48 3.25
N SER A 662 7.05 -48.79 3.52
CA SER A 662 6.54 -50.17 3.53
C SER A 662 6.24 -50.74 2.14
N SER A 663 6.38 -49.95 1.07
CA SER A 663 6.20 -50.41 -0.31
C SER A 663 7.37 -51.30 -0.75
N ARG A 664 7.09 -52.30 -1.59
CA ARG A 664 8.14 -53.17 -2.19
C ARG A 664 9.09 -52.41 -3.12
N ASN A 665 8.63 -51.29 -3.67
CA ASN A 665 9.41 -50.45 -4.59
C ASN A 665 9.77 -49.11 -3.95
N TYR A 666 10.19 -49.12 -2.68
CA TYR A 666 10.56 -47.91 -1.94
C TYR A 666 11.81 -47.25 -2.54
N ALA A 667 11.72 -45.94 -2.81
CA ALA A 667 12.73 -45.20 -3.59
C ALA A 667 14.12 -45.18 -2.94
N PHE A 668 14.17 -45.14 -1.61
CA PHE A 668 15.43 -45.05 -0.86
C PHE A 668 15.83 -46.37 -0.21
N ALA A 669 15.37 -47.52 -0.75
CA ALA A 669 15.78 -48.84 -0.27
C ALA A 669 17.25 -49.15 -0.62
N ASN A 670 17.66 -48.85 -1.86
CA ASN A 670 19.00 -49.14 -2.38
C ASN A 670 19.78 -47.87 -2.78
N ASN A 671 19.21 -46.69 -2.56
CA ASN A 671 19.76 -45.42 -3.00
C ASN A 671 19.56 -44.36 -1.91
N SER A 672 20.49 -43.43 -1.73
CA SER A 672 20.33 -42.33 -0.77
C SER A 672 19.75 -41.09 -1.45
N ILE A 673 19.14 -40.17 -0.70
CA ILE A 673 18.75 -38.88 -1.27
C ILE A 673 19.98 -38.09 -1.76
N GLN A 674 21.11 -38.23 -1.08
CA GLN A 674 22.36 -37.56 -1.47
C GLN A 674 22.86 -37.99 -2.85
N SER A 675 22.80 -39.27 -3.21
CA SER A 675 23.18 -39.73 -4.54
C SER A 675 22.22 -39.22 -5.62
N VAL A 676 20.93 -39.04 -5.30
CA VAL A 676 19.96 -38.38 -6.19
C VAL A 676 20.38 -36.93 -6.45
N LEU A 677 20.74 -36.19 -5.40
CA LEU A 677 21.20 -34.80 -5.51
C LEU A 677 22.49 -34.68 -6.34
N VAL A 678 23.41 -35.65 -6.19
CA VAL A 678 24.64 -35.71 -7.00
C VAL A 678 24.32 -35.99 -8.46
N ARG A 679 23.41 -36.94 -8.75
CA ARG A 679 23.06 -37.30 -10.13
C ARG A 679 22.34 -36.18 -10.88
N ASN A 680 21.54 -35.37 -10.17
CA ASN A 680 20.90 -34.19 -10.76
C ASN A 680 21.90 -33.04 -10.99
N GLY A 681 23.01 -33.01 -10.25
CA GLY A 681 23.98 -31.92 -10.28
C GLY A 681 23.68 -30.82 -9.26
N THR A 682 22.72 -31.02 -8.37
CA THR A 682 22.51 -30.14 -7.21
C THR A 682 23.71 -30.22 -6.26
N LEU A 683 24.29 -31.40 -6.04
CA LEU A 683 25.48 -31.56 -5.20
C LEU A 683 26.65 -32.04 -6.06
N THR A 684 27.81 -31.39 -5.95
CA THR A 684 29.00 -31.82 -6.68
C THR A 684 29.77 -32.89 -5.88
N PHE A 685 30.26 -33.92 -6.56
CA PHE A 685 31.08 -34.97 -5.95
C PHE A 685 32.43 -35.09 -6.69
N PRO A 686 33.58 -35.23 -5.98
CA PRO A 686 33.74 -35.28 -4.53
C PRO A 686 33.32 -33.98 -3.84
N LEU A 687 32.85 -34.08 -2.60
CA LEU A 687 32.45 -32.92 -1.80
C LEU A 687 33.65 -31.99 -1.57
N GLY A 688 33.41 -30.67 -1.64
CA GLY A 688 34.37 -29.67 -1.16
C GLY A 688 34.69 -29.86 0.32
N LYS A 689 35.81 -29.33 0.79
CA LYS A 689 36.28 -29.52 2.17
C LYS A 689 35.24 -29.04 3.19
N ALA A 690 34.59 -27.91 2.95
CA ALA A 690 33.55 -27.38 3.81
C ALA A 690 32.35 -28.34 3.90
N PHE A 691 31.85 -28.82 2.76
CA PHE A 691 30.72 -29.74 2.72
C PHE A 691 31.04 -31.13 3.31
N ALA A 692 32.27 -31.62 3.15
CA ALA A 692 32.73 -32.83 3.82
C ALA A 692 32.72 -32.67 5.36
N LEU A 693 33.04 -31.48 5.88
CA LEU A 693 32.92 -31.19 7.31
C LEU A 693 31.47 -31.17 7.77
N ILE A 694 30.55 -30.60 6.99
CA ILE A 694 29.12 -30.60 7.30
C ILE A 694 28.58 -32.03 7.36
N GLU A 695 28.89 -32.84 6.35
CA GLU A 695 28.46 -34.25 6.30
C GLU A 695 28.91 -35.01 7.55
N ARG A 696 30.13 -34.75 8.01
CA ARG A 696 30.71 -35.38 9.21
C ARG A 696 30.11 -34.89 10.53
N HIS A 697 29.79 -33.60 10.65
CA HIS A 697 29.33 -33.00 11.93
C HIS A 697 27.81 -33.00 12.08
N ILE A 698 27.06 -32.89 10.99
CA ILE A 698 25.59 -32.75 11.00
C ILE A 698 24.93 -34.01 10.46
N GLY A 699 25.36 -34.50 9.30
CA GLY A 699 24.81 -35.70 8.68
C GLY A 699 24.68 -35.60 7.16
N PRO A 700 24.09 -36.62 6.51
CA PRO A 700 24.04 -36.71 5.05
C PRO A 700 23.16 -35.63 4.43
N PHE A 701 23.63 -35.06 3.32
CA PHE A 701 22.89 -34.08 2.53
C PHE A 701 21.58 -34.66 1.98
N GLY A 702 20.56 -33.81 1.82
CA GLY A 702 19.20 -34.19 1.47
C GLY A 702 18.32 -34.64 2.65
N SER A 703 18.90 -34.90 3.83
CA SER A 703 18.18 -35.31 5.05
C SER A 703 18.40 -34.35 6.24
N ILE A 704 18.88 -33.13 5.98
CA ILE A 704 19.14 -32.12 7.00
C ILE A 704 17.92 -31.20 7.09
N ASP A 705 17.33 -31.13 8.28
CA ASP A 705 16.21 -30.26 8.58
C ASP A 705 16.69 -28.85 8.91
N MET A 706 16.00 -27.84 8.37
CA MET A 706 16.29 -26.44 8.67
C MET A 706 15.10 -25.82 9.37
N HIS A 707 15.29 -25.40 10.62
CA HIS A 707 14.27 -24.80 11.45
C HIS A 707 14.61 -23.34 11.73
N ASN A 708 13.63 -22.44 11.59
CA ASN A 708 13.75 -21.09 12.11
C ASN A 708 13.50 -21.13 13.62
N ILE A 709 14.39 -20.52 14.40
CA ILE A 709 14.26 -20.45 15.85
C ILE A 709 13.61 -19.10 16.20
N PRO A 710 12.50 -19.10 16.97
CA PRO A 710 11.85 -17.86 17.37
C PRO A 710 12.71 -17.10 18.38
N CYS A 711 12.67 -15.76 18.31
CA CYS A 711 13.39 -14.91 19.26
C CYS A 711 12.75 -15.00 20.66
N PRO A 712 13.52 -15.21 21.75
CA PRO A 712 12.99 -15.27 23.10
C PRO A 712 12.18 -14.04 23.49
N ALA A 713 11.03 -14.25 24.14
CA ALA A 713 10.18 -13.16 24.60
C ALA A 713 10.89 -12.25 25.62
N SER A 714 11.78 -12.81 26.44
CA SER A 714 12.63 -12.07 27.38
C SER A 714 13.55 -11.06 26.68
N LEU A 715 14.19 -11.47 25.58
CA LEU A 715 15.06 -10.62 24.77
C LEU A 715 14.27 -9.48 24.09
N LYS A 716 13.11 -9.80 23.49
CA LYS A 716 12.22 -8.77 22.94
C LYS A 716 11.77 -7.78 24.01
N SER A 717 11.44 -8.27 25.21
CA SER A 717 11.00 -7.44 26.34
C SER A 717 12.11 -6.55 26.88
N PHE A 718 13.35 -7.05 26.97
CA PHE A 718 14.52 -6.27 27.35
C PHE A 718 14.77 -5.13 26.35
N LEU A 719 14.81 -5.45 25.05
CA LEU A 719 14.98 -4.45 24.00
C LEU A 719 13.84 -3.43 24.02
N ALA A 720 12.60 -3.89 24.16
CA ALA A 720 11.42 -3.04 24.25
C ALA A 720 11.52 -2.02 25.40
N SER A 721 11.70 -2.50 26.62
CA SER A 721 11.83 -1.66 27.82
C SER A 721 13.04 -0.71 27.72
N GLY A 722 14.13 -1.19 27.11
CA GLY A 722 15.33 -0.43 26.82
C GLY A 722 15.08 0.78 25.92
N LEU A 723 14.43 0.55 24.77
CA LEU A 723 14.09 1.60 23.82
C LEU A 723 13.12 2.62 24.45
N ASP A 724 12.11 2.17 25.20
CA ASP A 724 11.17 3.06 25.87
C ASP A 724 11.89 3.98 26.86
N SER A 725 12.83 3.44 27.64
CA SER A 725 13.61 4.19 28.62
C SER A 725 14.55 5.21 27.97
N LEU A 726 15.23 4.82 26.87
CA LEU A 726 16.09 5.70 26.08
C LEU A 726 15.30 6.86 25.47
N ARG A 727 14.17 6.56 24.83
CA ARG A 727 13.30 7.55 24.18
C ARG A 727 12.68 8.50 25.18
N GLN A 728 12.22 7.98 26.31
CA GLN A 728 11.70 8.82 27.40
C GLN A 728 12.77 9.76 27.97
N SER A 729 14.02 9.31 28.12
CA SER A 729 15.15 10.15 28.55
C SER A 729 15.41 11.31 27.59
N VAL A 730 15.45 11.00 26.29
CA VAL A 730 15.67 11.98 25.21
C VAL A 730 14.54 13.00 25.15
N ALA A 731 13.29 12.54 25.22
CA ALA A 731 12.14 13.43 25.15
C ALA A 731 11.98 14.31 26.41
N ALA A 732 12.41 13.82 27.58
CA ALA A 732 12.33 14.56 28.83
C ALA A 732 13.47 15.58 29.00
N SER A 733 14.64 15.38 28.37
CA SER A 733 15.83 16.19 28.59
C SER A 733 16.54 16.59 27.29
N ALA A 734 16.55 17.89 27.00
CA ALA A 734 17.31 18.44 25.88
C ALA A 734 18.83 18.19 26.00
N ALA A 735 19.35 18.11 27.23
CA ALA A 735 20.75 17.74 27.46
C ALA A 735 21.02 16.28 27.05
N ALA A 736 20.13 15.35 27.40
CA ALA A 736 20.24 13.96 26.99
C ALA A 736 20.17 13.82 25.45
N ALA A 737 19.24 14.54 24.81
CA ALA A 737 19.10 14.55 23.35
C ALA A 737 20.38 15.02 22.63
N SER A 738 21.00 16.12 23.10
CA SER A 738 22.22 16.68 22.50
C SER A 738 23.46 15.79 22.67
N VAL A 739 23.61 15.13 23.82
CA VAL A 739 24.69 14.15 24.04
C VAL A 739 24.49 12.94 23.13
N LEU A 740 23.26 12.43 23.02
CA LEU A 740 22.95 11.28 22.17
C LEU A 740 23.17 11.58 20.68
N SER A 741 22.79 12.77 20.20
CA SER A 741 23.04 13.17 18.81
C SER A 741 24.53 13.22 18.48
N ASN A 742 25.37 13.71 19.40
CA ASN A 742 26.81 13.74 19.21
C ASN A 742 27.39 12.31 19.11
N LEU A 743 26.98 11.41 20.01
CA LEU A 743 27.37 10.00 19.97
C LEU A 743 26.98 9.32 18.65
N SER A 744 25.76 9.59 18.17
CA SER A 744 25.25 9.06 16.89
C SER A 744 26.10 9.52 15.70
N THR A 745 26.45 10.81 15.62
CA THR A 745 27.27 11.35 14.53
C THR A 745 28.70 10.78 14.52
N THR A 746 29.32 10.58 15.68
CA THR A 746 30.65 9.96 15.80
C THR A 746 30.62 8.52 15.31
N THR A 747 29.59 7.77 15.69
CA THR A 747 29.42 6.36 15.30
C THR A 747 29.23 6.22 13.80
N THR A 748 28.28 6.97 13.21
CA THR A 748 27.89 6.82 11.81
C THR A 748 28.96 7.24 10.81
N LYS A 749 29.85 8.16 11.17
CA LYS A 749 30.89 8.67 10.25
C LYS A 749 32.24 7.98 10.36
N ASN A 750 32.58 7.45 11.54
CA ASN A 750 33.98 7.12 11.85
C ASN A 750 34.23 5.67 12.26
N VAL A 751 33.19 4.83 12.44
CA VAL A 751 33.36 3.48 13.01
C VAL A 751 32.85 2.40 12.06
N ASN A 752 33.76 1.56 11.55
CA ASN A 752 33.43 0.38 10.77
C ASN A 752 33.69 -0.87 11.61
N LEU A 753 32.65 -1.39 12.25
CA LEU A 753 32.73 -2.47 13.21
C LEU A 753 33.00 -3.82 12.51
N SER A 754 33.90 -4.62 13.10
CA SER A 754 34.34 -5.92 12.61
C SER A 754 34.81 -6.80 13.79
N PRO A 755 33.90 -7.14 14.72
CA PRO A 755 34.27 -7.87 15.92
C PRO A 755 34.53 -9.35 15.63
N VAL A 756 35.61 -9.90 16.21
CA VAL A 756 35.90 -11.34 16.17
C VAL A 756 35.98 -11.93 17.59
N PRO A 757 35.58 -13.20 17.81
CA PRO A 757 35.72 -13.88 19.11
C PRO A 757 37.17 -13.93 19.62
N THR A 758 37.37 -14.06 20.94
CA THR A 758 38.70 -13.98 21.58
C THR A 758 39.70 -14.95 20.96
N LEU A 759 39.27 -16.18 20.65
CA LEU A 759 40.14 -17.19 20.05
C LEU A 759 40.75 -16.73 18.70
N LEU A 760 39.95 -16.07 17.86
CA LEU A 760 40.41 -15.56 16.56
C LEU A 760 41.26 -14.30 16.74
N ALA A 761 40.89 -13.42 17.68
CA ALA A 761 41.66 -12.23 18.00
C ALA A 761 43.09 -12.57 18.46
N LEU A 762 43.26 -13.63 19.25
CA LEU A 762 44.55 -14.12 19.74
C LEU A 762 45.38 -14.87 18.66
N LYS A 763 44.80 -15.17 17.50
CA LYS A 763 45.42 -15.98 16.43
C LYS A 763 45.39 -15.25 15.08
N PRO A 764 46.08 -14.10 14.95
CA PRO A 764 46.01 -13.26 13.75
C PRO A 764 46.59 -13.91 12.47
N THR A 765 47.34 -15.02 12.59
CA THR A 765 47.90 -15.76 11.46
C THR A 765 46.93 -16.76 10.82
N TRP A 766 45.78 -17.00 11.45
CA TRP A 766 44.77 -17.91 10.92
C TRP A 766 43.99 -17.26 9.78
N ASN A 767 43.48 -18.09 8.88
CA ASN A 767 42.63 -17.66 7.78
C ASN A 767 41.22 -18.22 7.91
N THR A 768 40.22 -17.43 7.53
CA THR A 768 38.86 -17.89 7.27
C THR A 768 38.67 -18.14 5.77
N LEU A 769 38.03 -19.26 5.42
CA LEU A 769 37.70 -19.65 4.05
C LEU A 769 36.19 -19.64 3.81
N GLY A 770 35.38 -19.16 4.75
CA GLY A 770 33.93 -19.04 4.58
C GLY A 770 33.18 -18.96 5.91
N GLY A 771 31.96 -18.40 5.88
CA GLY A 771 31.10 -18.26 7.06
C GLY A 771 29.68 -18.80 6.88
N SER A 772 29.33 -19.25 5.66
CA SER A 772 28.01 -19.80 5.36
C SER A 772 28.04 -21.33 5.31
N ILE A 773 27.19 -21.98 6.11
CA ILE A 773 27.06 -23.44 6.08
C ILE A 773 26.39 -23.94 4.79
N LEU A 774 25.73 -23.05 4.04
CA LEU A 774 25.05 -23.38 2.80
C LEU A 774 25.99 -23.34 1.58
N CYS A 775 27.25 -22.95 1.76
CA CYS A 775 28.21 -22.74 0.69
C CYS A 775 29.49 -23.55 0.86
N PRO A 776 30.17 -23.91 -0.25
CA PRO A 776 31.50 -24.48 -0.20
C PRO A 776 32.53 -23.45 0.28
N GLU A 777 33.76 -23.91 0.54
CA GLU A 777 34.87 -23.02 0.87
C GLU A 777 35.19 -22.03 -0.27
N ASN A 778 35.56 -20.81 0.11
CA ASN A 778 36.04 -19.73 -0.75
C ASN A 778 37.56 -19.50 -0.55
N GLY A 779 38.10 -18.48 -1.20
CA GLY A 779 39.49 -18.06 -1.02
C GLY A 779 39.78 -17.61 0.41
N ALA A 780 40.98 -17.95 0.88
CA ALA A 780 41.43 -17.65 2.23
C ALA A 780 41.57 -16.13 2.47
N MET A 781 41.03 -15.66 3.60
CA MET A 781 41.20 -14.29 4.09
C MET A 781 41.70 -14.33 5.54
N SER A 782 42.57 -13.38 5.90
CA SER A 782 43.07 -13.27 7.27
C SER A 782 41.92 -12.97 8.24
N VAL A 783 41.93 -13.62 9.41
CA VAL A 783 40.97 -13.33 10.50
C VAL A 783 41.06 -11.87 10.99
N THR A 784 42.21 -11.21 10.78
CA THR A 784 42.37 -9.78 11.09
C THR A 784 41.51 -8.87 10.23
N ALA A 785 41.02 -9.34 9.08
CA ALA A 785 40.14 -8.56 8.22
C ALA A 785 38.66 -8.62 8.66
N GLY A 786 38.32 -9.51 9.61
CA GLY A 786 36.98 -9.73 10.14
C GLY A 786 36.47 -11.15 9.94
N LEU A 787 35.19 -11.36 10.27
CA LEU A 787 34.50 -12.61 9.96
C LEU A 787 34.09 -12.63 8.49
N TYR A 788 34.14 -13.80 7.85
CA TYR A 788 33.54 -14.02 6.53
C TYR A 788 32.02 -13.94 6.65
N GLY A 789 31.34 -13.50 5.59
CA GLY A 789 29.87 -13.45 5.51
C GLY A 789 29.20 -14.74 6.04
N LEU A 790 28.26 -14.55 6.96
CA LEU A 790 27.55 -15.60 7.66
C LEU A 790 26.51 -16.27 6.76
N THR A 791 25.80 -17.26 7.30
CA THR A 791 24.71 -17.93 6.57
C THR A 791 23.52 -16.97 6.41
N GLY A 792 22.91 -16.85 5.23
CA GLY A 792 21.79 -15.94 4.99
C GLY A 792 20.76 -16.44 3.97
N ARG A 793 19.62 -15.75 3.87
CA ARG A 793 18.59 -16.02 2.85
C ARG A 793 18.93 -15.41 1.49
N THR A 794 19.64 -14.29 1.48
CA THR A 794 19.89 -13.49 0.28
C THR A 794 21.26 -13.77 -0.34
N ASP A 795 22.17 -14.36 0.43
CA ASP A 795 23.53 -14.64 0.02
C ASP A 795 23.64 -15.81 -0.96
N SER A 796 24.25 -15.53 -2.10
CA SER A 796 24.66 -16.51 -3.10
C SER A 796 26.11 -16.96 -2.83
N CYS A 797 26.40 -18.24 -3.04
CA CYS A 797 27.76 -18.76 -2.90
C CYS A 797 28.75 -18.15 -3.94
N GLY A 798 30.05 -18.25 -3.66
CA GLY A 798 31.12 -17.77 -4.54
C GLY A 798 31.48 -16.28 -4.40
N LYS A 799 30.75 -15.53 -3.57
CA LYS A 799 31.08 -14.14 -3.23
C LYS A 799 32.13 -14.07 -2.11
N HIS A 800 33.17 -13.28 -2.32
CA HIS A 800 34.17 -12.96 -1.30
C HIS A 800 33.75 -11.70 -0.55
N ALA A 801 32.98 -11.86 0.52
CA ALA A 801 32.45 -10.76 1.33
C ALA A 801 32.65 -11.02 2.83
N MET A 802 32.95 -9.94 3.57
CA MET A 802 33.00 -9.97 5.03
C MET A 802 31.60 -9.88 5.62
N ALA A 803 31.43 -10.37 6.84
CA ALA A 803 30.20 -10.23 7.59
C ALA A 803 29.86 -8.76 7.81
N LEU A 804 28.58 -8.43 7.63
CA LEU A 804 28.10 -7.07 7.79
C LEU A 804 27.65 -6.86 9.23
N PHE A 805 28.08 -5.77 9.85
CA PHE A 805 27.79 -5.47 11.25
C PHE A 805 27.58 -3.96 11.42
N VAL A 806 26.31 -3.54 11.46
CA VAL A 806 25.92 -2.12 11.41
C VAL A 806 24.84 -1.82 12.47
N PRO A 807 25.15 -1.98 13.76
CA PRO A 807 24.20 -1.68 14.83
C PRO A 807 23.89 -0.19 14.92
N THR A 808 22.65 0.15 15.28
CA THR A 808 22.28 1.54 15.57
C THR A 808 22.83 1.98 16.93
N ILE A 809 22.92 3.30 17.14
CA ILE A 809 23.39 3.87 18.43
C ILE A 809 22.55 3.40 19.62
N GLU A 810 21.24 3.22 19.42
CA GLU A 810 20.33 2.70 20.44
C GLU A 810 20.69 1.26 20.83
N LEU A 811 21.01 0.40 19.85
CA LEU A 811 21.44 -0.97 20.13
C LEU A 811 22.79 -1.02 20.86
N MET A 812 23.73 -0.14 20.50
CA MET A 812 25.02 -0.05 21.22
C MET A 812 24.85 0.42 22.67
N LEU A 813 23.95 1.36 22.94
CA LEU A 813 23.62 1.77 24.30
C LEU A 813 22.98 0.62 25.09
N LEU A 814 22.06 -0.14 24.49
CA LEU A 814 21.44 -1.28 25.15
C LEU A 814 22.42 -2.45 25.36
N ALA A 815 23.34 -2.70 24.44
CA ALA A 815 24.43 -3.65 24.63
C ALA A 815 25.38 -3.22 25.76
N THR A 816 25.63 -1.91 25.91
CA THR A 816 26.39 -1.32 27.03
C THR A 816 25.69 -1.59 28.36
N VAL A 817 24.36 -1.42 28.43
CA VAL A 817 23.57 -1.84 29.59
C VAL A 817 23.65 -3.35 29.83
N GLY A 818 23.63 -4.14 28.76
CA GLY A 818 23.73 -5.59 28.80
C GLY A 818 25.01 -6.12 29.45
N VAL A 819 26.14 -5.40 29.33
CA VAL A 819 27.39 -5.74 30.03
C VAL A 819 27.53 -5.06 31.41
N GLY A 820 26.54 -4.24 31.80
CA GLY A 820 26.51 -3.55 33.09
C GLY A 820 27.25 -2.22 33.13
N LEU A 821 27.77 -1.72 32.01
CA LEU A 821 28.44 -0.42 31.93
C LEU A 821 27.41 0.71 32.18
N GLY A 822 27.76 1.66 33.05
CA GLY A 822 26.89 2.77 33.44
C GLY A 822 26.02 2.52 34.68
N ARG A 823 26.07 1.32 35.29
CA ARG A 823 25.36 1.03 36.56
C ARG A 823 25.99 1.74 37.76
N PHE A 824 27.30 1.92 37.76
CA PHE A 824 28.06 2.62 38.80
C PHE A 824 29.16 3.49 38.17
N PRO A 825 29.60 4.59 38.81
CA PRO A 825 30.66 5.47 38.29
C PRO A 825 31.99 4.74 38.02
N ASN A 826 32.29 3.69 38.81
CA ASN A 826 33.50 2.88 38.71
C ASN A 826 33.13 1.42 38.44
N CYS A 827 32.49 1.16 37.29
CA CYS A 827 32.07 -0.18 36.91
C CYS A 827 33.30 -1.06 36.60
N SER A 828 33.33 -2.30 37.09
CA SER A 828 34.46 -3.24 36.96
C SER A 828 34.58 -3.90 35.57
N VAL A 829 33.96 -3.33 34.54
CA VAL A 829 33.94 -3.89 33.19
C VAL A 829 35.18 -3.41 32.43
N ASP A 830 35.96 -4.35 31.89
CA ASP A 830 37.17 -4.05 31.15
C ASP A 830 36.84 -3.59 29.71
N ILE A 831 36.77 -2.28 29.50
CA ILE A 831 36.49 -1.65 28.21
C ILE A 831 37.60 -1.97 27.19
N ALA A 832 38.85 -2.08 27.63
CA ALA A 832 39.97 -2.39 26.75
C ALA A 832 39.86 -3.83 26.22
N ALA A 833 39.43 -4.77 27.06
CA ALA A 833 39.16 -6.14 26.63
C ALA A 833 38.00 -6.22 25.61
N ILE A 834 36.92 -5.46 25.79
CA ILE A 834 35.83 -5.39 24.79
C ILE A 834 36.34 -4.84 23.45
N ASN A 835 37.17 -3.78 23.50
CA ASN A 835 37.74 -3.16 22.30
C ASN A 835 38.76 -4.07 21.58
N ALA A 836 39.46 -4.95 22.30
CA ALA A 836 40.46 -5.86 21.72
C ALA A 836 39.88 -6.85 20.68
N HIS A 837 38.57 -7.07 20.68
CA HIS A 837 37.88 -7.89 19.69
C HIS A 837 37.74 -7.22 18.31
N GLN A 838 37.96 -5.92 18.22
CA GLN A 838 37.85 -5.17 16.97
C GLN A 838 39.14 -5.31 16.15
N THR A 839 39.05 -5.87 14.94
CA THR A 839 40.24 -6.20 14.16
C THR A 839 40.65 -5.14 13.13
N LYS A 840 39.74 -4.24 12.73
CA LYS A 840 40.04 -3.19 11.75
C LYS A 840 40.84 -2.04 12.38
N SER A 841 42.05 -1.82 11.87
CA SER A 841 42.92 -0.69 12.25
C SER A 841 42.21 0.67 12.08
N GLY A 842 42.33 1.55 13.09
CA GLY A 842 41.78 2.92 13.06
C GLY A 842 40.36 3.09 13.63
N THR A 843 39.79 2.05 14.24
CA THR A 843 38.44 2.07 14.83
C THR A 843 38.47 1.73 16.33
N ASP A 844 39.09 2.59 17.14
CA ASP A 844 39.04 2.45 18.61
C ASP A 844 37.66 2.89 19.13
N ILE A 845 36.99 1.99 19.85
CA ILE A 845 35.66 2.25 20.43
C ILE A 845 35.72 2.50 21.94
N GLN A 846 36.90 2.53 22.56
CA GLN A 846 37.03 2.75 24.02
C GLN A 846 36.43 4.07 24.47
N ASP A 847 36.73 5.16 23.76
CA ASP A 847 36.18 6.48 24.06
C ASP A 847 34.66 6.50 23.88
N LEU A 848 34.16 5.80 22.85
CA LEU A 848 32.73 5.69 22.57
C LEU A 848 32.00 4.94 23.70
N LEU A 849 32.52 3.78 24.12
CA LEU A 849 31.96 2.97 25.20
C LEU A 849 31.99 3.73 26.55
N THR A 850 33.06 4.48 26.80
CA THR A 850 33.19 5.32 28.01
C THR A 850 32.15 6.43 28.03
N GLN A 851 31.95 7.11 26.90
CA GLN A 851 30.92 8.15 26.78
C GLN A 851 29.50 7.57 26.89
N MET A 852 29.25 6.40 26.31
CA MET A 852 27.98 5.67 26.45
C MET A 852 27.69 5.30 27.92
N GLY A 853 28.68 4.75 28.64
CA GLY A 853 28.54 4.45 30.07
C GLY A 853 28.23 5.70 30.90
N THR A 854 28.89 6.83 30.58
CA THR A 854 28.64 8.12 31.23
C THR A 854 27.21 8.64 30.96
N TYR A 855 26.74 8.52 29.72
CA TYR A 855 25.37 8.88 29.34
C TYR A 855 24.34 8.05 30.12
N LEU A 856 24.50 6.72 30.15
CA LEU A 856 23.60 5.80 30.86
C LEU A 856 23.52 6.11 32.35
N HIS A 857 24.67 6.32 32.99
CA HIS A 857 24.74 6.67 34.42
C HIS A 857 24.04 8.02 34.71
N THR A 858 24.22 9.01 33.84
CA THR A 858 23.73 10.37 34.07
C THR A 858 22.22 10.48 33.84
N PHE A 859 21.68 9.82 32.82
CA PHE A 859 20.31 10.08 32.35
C PHE A 859 19.33 8.91 32.55
N ILE A 860 19.80 7.67 32.71
CA ILE A 860 18.93 6.49 32.79
C ILE A 860 19.02 5.82 34.16
N MET A 861 20.23 5.56 34.64
CA MET A 861 20.45 4.77 35.87
C MET A 861 20.58 5.53 37.21
N PRO A 862 20.33 6.86 37.37
CA PRO A 862 20.60 7.51 38.65
C PRO A 862 19.63 7.05 39.77
N THR A 863 20.16 6.87 40.98
CA THR A 863 19.49 6.23 42.14
C THR A 863 18.33 7.02 42.75
N ASP A 864 18.23 8.33 42.53
CA ASP A 864 17.29 9.18 43.28
C ASP A 864 16.17 9.83 42.42
N ALA A 865 16.24 9.76 41.08
CA ALA A 865 15.26 10.38 40.16
C ALA A 865 15.24 9.85 38.70
N GLY A 866 15.94 8.74 38.38
CA GLY A 866 16.14 8.27 37.00
C GLY A 866 15.05 7.37 36.41
N ILE A 867 15.08 7.18 35.08
CA ILE A 867 14.25 6.20 34.38
C ILE A 867 14.88 4.82 34.56
N HIS A 868 14.52 4.11 35.62
CA HIS A 868 15.11 2.80 35.92
C HIS A 868 14.78 1.75 34.84
N LEU A 869 15.81 1.20 34.20
CA LEU A 869 15.69 0.02 33.36
C LEU A 869 15.68 -1.24 34.25
N ASP A 870 14.71 -2.12 34.03
CA ASP A 870 14.60 -3.37 34.77
C ASP A 870 15.74 -4.34 34.40
N THR A 871 16.72 -4.46 35.29
CA THR A 871 17.88 -5.35 35.13
C THR A 871 17.50 -6.83 35.20
N THR A 872 16.33 -7.19 35.72
CA THR A 872 15.89 -8.60 35.77
C THR A 872 15.58 -9.15 34.37
N LEU A 873 15.06 -8.30 33.48
CA LEU A 873 14.82 -8.66 32.07
C LEU A 873 16.12 -8.98 31.34
N LYS A 874 17.20 -8.25 31.67
CA LYS A 874 18.54 -8.49 31.11
C LYS A 874 19.07 -9.87 31.52
N ASP A 875 18.92 -10.26 32.78
CA ASP A 875 19.40 -11.56 33.27
C ASP A 875 18.57 -12.72 32.71
N ALA A 876 17.24 -12.54 32.60
CA ALA A 876 16.36 -13.52 31.94
C ALA A 876 16.71 -13.70 30.45
N ALA A 877 16.89 -12.60 29.72
CA ALA A 877 17.26 -12.62 28.30
C ALA A 877 18.61 -13.29 28.07
N GLN A 878 19.61 -13.00 28.92
CA GLN A 878 20.93 -13.66 28.82
C GLN A 878 20.83 -15.17 29.08
N THR A 879 20.05 -15.59 30.08
CA THR A 879 19.86 -17.00 30.42
C THR A 879 19.17 -17.77 29.29
N ASP A 880 18.10 -17.19 28.71
CA ASP A 880 17.39 -17.79 27.58
C ASP A 880 18.30 -17.92 26.34
N MET A 881 19.11 -16.89 26.07
CA MET A 881 20.08 -16.91 24.96
C MET A 881 21.14 -18.00 25.15
N GLN A 882 21.66 -18.16 26.36
CA GLN A 882 22.62 -19.22 26.70
C GLN A 882 21.99 -20.61 26.54
N GLY A 883 20.70 -20.77 26.86
CA GLY A 883 19.96 -22.02 26.67
C GLY A 883 19.76 -22.43 25.21
N LEU A 884 19.69 -21.46 24.28
CA LEU A 884 19.54 -21.72 22.84
C LEU A 884 20.86 -22.08 22.13
N VAL A 885 22.01 -21.75 22.73
CA VAL A 885 23.35 -22.01 22.18
C VAL A 885 23.52 -21.47 20.75
N VAL A 886 22.99 -20.26 20.50
CA VAL A 886 23.11 -19.58 19.20
C VAL A 886 24.57 -19.26 18.94
N SER A 887 25.10 -19.63 17.77
CA SER A 887 26.54 -19.50 17.47
C SER A 887 26.84 -18.78 16.15
N LEU A 888 28.02 -18.18 16.06
CA LEU A 888 28.64 -17.77 14.79
C LEU A 888 29.42 -18.96 14.21
N LEU A 889 29.46 -19.12 12.88
CA LEU A 889 30.21 -20.19 12.22
C LEU A 889 31.27 -19.62 11.28
N GLN A 890 32.47 -20.18 11.32
CA GLN A 890 33.54 -19.91 10.36
C GLN A 890 34.30 -21.20 10.01
N TYR A 891 34.69 -21.33 8.75
CA TYR A 891 35.64 -22.33 8.30
C TYR A 891 37.05 -21.79 8.45
N ILE A 892 37.79 -22.31 9.42
CA ILE A 892 39.10 -21.80 9.80
C ILE A 892 40.20 -22.73 9.32
N GLN A 893 41.27 -22.14 8.80
CA GLN A 893 42.50 -22.81 8.44
C GLN A 893 43.68 -22.15 9.14
N GLN A 894 44.40 -22.90 9.97
CA GLN A 894 45.47 -22.34 10.81
C GLN A 894 46.68 -21.86 9.99
N ASN A 895 47.00 -22.58 8.90
CA ASN A 895 48.00 -22.23 7.88
C ASN A 895 47.63 -22.93 6.57
N THR A 896 48.30 -22.61 5.45
CA THR A 896 47.97 -23.18 4.13
C THR A 896 48.04 -24.71 4.05
N SER A 897 48.83 -25.35 4.92
CA SER A 897 49.01 -26.80 4.98
C SER A 897 48.08 -27.51 5.99
N ALA A 898 47.44 -26.76 6.89
CA ALA A 898 46.56 -27.30 7.91
C ALA A 898 45.22 -27.74 7.30
N PRO A 899 44.54 -28.75 7.88
CA PRO A 899 43.19 -29.09 7.48
C PRO A 899 42.24 -27.92 7.74
N LEU A 900 41.16 -27.86 6.95
CA LEU A 900 40.06 -26.95 7.20
C LEU A 900 39.26 -27.47 8.41
N GLU A 901 38.91 -26.59 9.33
CA GLU A 901 38.12 -26.90 10.53
C GLU A 901 36.83 -26.07 10.53
N LEU A 902 35.72 -26.70 10.91
CA LEU A 902 34.44 -26.01 11.14
C LEU A 902 34.43 -25.58 12.60
N MET A 903 34.50 -24.28 12.86
CA MET A 903 34.45 -23.71 14.21
C MET A 903 33.13 -22.97 14.43
N THR A 904 32.57 -23.16 15.63
CA THR A 904 31.39 -22.44 16.10
C THR A 904 31.74 -21.65 17.35
N PHE A 905 31.22 -20.42 17.44
CA PHE A 905 31.45 -19.50 18.55
C PHE A 905 30.10 -19.12 19.17
N PRO A 906 29.72 -19.75 20.30
CA PRO A 906 28.46 -19.45 20.96
C PRO A 906 28.38 -17.99 21.42
N LEU A 907 27.24 -17.35 21.19
CA LEU A 907 26.93 -16.06 21.78
C LEU A 907 26.74 -16.22 23.29
N PHE A 908 27.25 -15.27 24.07
CA PHE A 908 27.24 -15.31 25.54
C PHE A 908 27.94 -16.54 26.15
N ASP A 909 28.99 -17.05 25.50
CA ASP A 909 29.83 -18.13 26.03
C ASP A 909 30.45 -17.72 27.39
N PRO A 910 30.13 -18.41 28.50
CA PRO A 910 30.72 -18.12 29.81
C PRO A 910 32.25 -18.16 29.84
N MET A 911 32.88 -18.83 28.88
CA MET A 911 34.35 -18.88 28.72
C MET A 911 34.93 -17.65 27.99
N ASP A 912 34.11 -16.86 27.30
CA ASP A 912 34.51 -15.63 26.58
C ASP A 912 33.65 -14.41 27.01
N PRO A 913 33.68 -14.01 28.30
CA PRO A 913 32.85 -12.92 28.82
C PRO A 913 33.19 -11.54 28.21
N THR A 914 34.40 -11.36 27.68
CA THR A 914 34.82 -10.12 27.03
C THR A 914 34.09 -9.89 25.71
N TYR A 915 33.52 -10.94 25.10
CA TYR A 915 32.72 -10.86 23.88
C TYR A 915 31.22 -10.59 24.14
N PHE A 916 30.78 -10.42 25.39
CA PHE A 916 29.35 -10.26 25.72
C PHE A 916 28.73 -9.01 25.13
N PHE A 917 29.48 -7.91 25.03
CA PHE A 917 29.00 -6.68 24.39
C PHE A 917 28.61 -6.94 22.92
N TRP A 918 29.47 -7.65 22.19
CA TRP A 918 29.21 -8.01 20.79
C TRP A 918 28.09 -9.04 20.67
N SER A 919 28.02 -10.00 21.60
CA SER A 919 26.92 -10.97 21.68
C SER A 919 25.57 -10.29 21.87
N TRP A 920 25.49 -9.24 22.70
CA TRP A 920 24.29 -8.42 22.86
C TRP A 920 23.88 -7.76 21.55
N LEU A 921 24.82 -7.17 20.81
CA LEU A 921 24.49 -6.53 19.53
C LEU A 921 23.89 -7.52 18.52
N TYR A 922 24.49 -8.71 18.36
CA TYR A 922 23.93 -9.77 17.53
C TYR A 922 22.51 -10.18 17.97
N ALA A 923 22.31 -10.34 19.28
CA ALA A 923 21.00 -10.71 19.84
C ALA A 923 19.95 -9.60 19.62
N LEU A 924 20.32 -8.33 19.79
CA LEU A 924 19.40 -7.21 19.60
C LEU A 924 19.06 -6.97 18.11
N GLU A 925 20.01 -7.19 17.19
CA GLU A 925 19.75 -7.19 15.74
C GLU A 925 18.80 -8.32 15.33
N TRP A 926 18.89 -9.49 15.98
CA TRP A 926 17.92 -10.57 15.80
C TRP A 926 16.53 -10.17 16.33
N ALA A 927 16.45 -9.53 17.49
CA ALA A 927 15.18 -9.07 18.05
C ALA A 927 14.48 -8.01 17.17
N LEU A 928 15.24 -7.12 16.50
CA LEU A 928 14.74 -6.17 15.48
C LEU A 928 14.56 -6.76 14.08
N GLY A 929 14.96 -8.01 13.86
CA GLY A 929 14.66 -8.72 12.62
C GLY A 929 15.56 -8.31 11.47
N ASN A 930 16.75 -7.80 11.79
CA ASN A 930 17.83 -7.64 10.83
C ASN A 930 18.60 -8.95 10.62
N ARG A 931 18.51 -9.85 11.61
CA ARG A 931 19.02 -11.22 11.56
C ARG A 931 17.91 -12.21 11.91
N GLU A 932 18.13 -13.45 11.54
CA GLU A 932 17.35 -14.60 11.98
C GLU A 932 18.27 -15.59 12.71
N VAL A 933 17.67 -16.59 13.35
CA VAL A 933 18.41 -17.74 13.86
C VAL A 933 17.84 -18.99 13.22
N ILE A 934 18.72 -19.86 12.75
CA ILE A 934 18.38 -21.11 12.11
C ILE A 934 19.07 -22.28 12.83
N ALA A 935 18.36 -23.38 13.01
CA ALA A 935 18.93 -24.64 13.46
C ALA A 935 18.96 -25.64 12.31
N LEU A 936 20.14 -26.18 12.03
CA LEU A 936 20.35 -27.26 11.07
C LEU A 936 20.50 -28.56 11.83
N GLN A 937 19.54 -29.47 11.68
CA GLN A 937 19.49 -30.74 12.39
C GLN A 937 19.61 -31.90 11.40
N GLY A 938 20.69 -32.68 11.53
CA GLY A 938 20.90 -33.88 10.72
C GLY A 938 20.84 -35.18 11.53
N ASP A 939 21.40 -36.24 10.95
CA ASP A 939 21.45 -37.57 11.56
C ASP A 939 22.50 -37.68 12.69
N ILE A 940 23.53 -36.83 12.67
CA ILE A 940 24.69 -36.87 13.59
C ILE A 940 24.61 -35.76 14.64
N GLY A 941 24.33 -34.54 14.21
CA GLY A 941 24.42 -33.36 15.07
C GLY A 941 23.43 -32.26 14.69
N THR A 942 23.36 -31.25 15.56
CA THR A 942 22.55 -30.04 15.35
C THR A 942 23.44 -28.82 15.58
N VAL A 943 23.29 -27.82 14.72
CA VAL A 943 24.00 -26.54 14.87
C VAL A 943 22.99 -25.39 14.75
N THR A 944 22.99 -24.50 15.74
CA THR A 944 22.13 -23.30 15.77
C THR A 944 22.98 -22.07 15.44
N LEU A 945 22.64 -21.39 14.33
CA LEU A 945 23.41 -20.31 13.75
C LEU A 945 22.59 -19.02 13.69
N ILE A 946 23.21 -17.90 14.02
CA ILE A 946 22.68 -16.59 13.67
C ILE A 946 23.04 -16.24 12.22
N THR A 947 22.10 -15.66 11.49
CA THR A 947 22.29 -15.34 10.08
C THR A 947 23.05 -14.04 9.85
N GLU A 948 23.45 -13.82 8.60
CA GLU A 948 23.97 -12.54 8.13
C GLU A 948 22.95 -11.40 8.33
N TYR A 949 23.47 -10.19 8.52
CA TYR A 949 22.67 -8.97 8.62
C TYR A 949 22.10 -8.63 7.26
N ASP A 950 20.79 -8.36 7.21
CA ASP A 950 20.15 -7.80 6.04
C ASP A 950 19.62 -6.38 6.33
N ILE A 951 19.70 -5.55 5.30
CA ILE A 951 19.41 -4.12 5.39
C ILE A 951 17.87 -3.96 5.46
N PRO A 952 17.35 -3.13 6.39
CA PRO A 952 15.93 -2.79 6.43
C PRO A 952 15.37 -2.37 5.08
N VAL A 953 14.20 -2.89 4.72
CA VAL A 953 13.50 -2.52 3.50
C VAL A 953 13.02 -1.08 3.63
N GLN A 954 13.44 -0.24 2.69
CA GLN A 954 12.99 1.15 2.58
C GLN A 954 11.92 1.26 1.50
N GLN A 955 10.71 1.66 1.90
CA GLN A 955 9.56 1.80 1.04
C GLN A 955 9.19 3.28 0.89
N PRO A 956 9.09 3.81 -0.34
CA PRO A 956 8.64 5.17 -0.55
C PRO A 956 7.18 5.32 -0.11
N VAL A 957 6.88 6.45 0.53
CA VAL A 957 5.51 6.82 0.87
C VAL A 957 4.68 6.98 -0.41
N GLN A 958 3.43 6.53 -0.39
CA GLN A 958 2.51 6.67 -1.52
C GLN A 958 1.68 7.95 -1.34
N PRO A 959 1.92 9.03 -2.10
CA PRO A 959 1.18 10.27 -1.90
C PRO A 959 -0.33 10.13 -2.14
N GLN A 960 -0.73 9.09 -2.88
CA GLN A 960 -2.12 8.78 -3.15
C GLN A 960 -2.86 8.23 -1.93
N GLU A 961 -2.17 7.71 -0.91
CA GLU A 961 -2.79 7.23 0.33
C GLU A 961 -3.30 8.39 1.22
N LEU A 962 -2.94 9.65 0.93
CA LEU A 962 -3.45 10.81 1.65
C LEU A 962 -4.77 11.31 1.02
N PRO A 963 -5.93 11.01 1.61
CA PRO A 963 -7.22 11.48 1.09
C PRO A 963 -7.39 12.98 1.36
N THR A 964 -7.73 13.73 0.32
CA THR A 964 -7.91 15.20 0.37
C THR A 964 -9.17 15.69 -0.32
N ILE A 965 -9.98 14.79 -0.87
CA ILE A 965 -11.02 15.14 -1.84
C ILE A 965 -12.24 15.72 -1.13
N PHE A 966 -12.67 15.12 -0.03
CA PHE A 966 -13.85 15.60 0.70
C PHE A 966 -13.58 16.96 1.34
N SER A 967 -12.45 17.09 2.03
CA SER A 967 -11.99 18.30 2.71
C SER A 967 -11.79 19.46 1.73
N LEU A 968 -11.16 19.21 0.58
CA LEU A 968 -11.02 20.20 -0.49
C LEU A 968 -12.38 20.60 -1.06
N TYR A 969 -13.31 19.67 -1.25
CA TYR A 969 -14.67 19.99 -1.68
C TYR A 969 -15.43 20.84 -0.65
N ALA A 970 -15.46 20.42 0.62
CA ALA A 970 -16.14 21.13 1.69
C ALA A 970 -15.60 22.55 1.83
N ARG A 971 -14.27 22.72 1.79
CA ARG A 971 -13.62 24.02 1.81
C ARG A 971 -13.95 24.86 0.58
N SER A 972 -13.91 24.28 -0.62
CA SER A 972 -14.27 24.96 -1.86
C SER A 972 -15.73 25.42 -1.85
N ALA A 973 -16.64 24.63 -1.28
CA ALA A 973 -18.04 24.99 -1.12
C ALA A 973 -18.20 26.22 -0.20
N VAL A 974 -17.48 26.26 0.93
CA VAL A 974 -17.48 27.43 1.82
C VAL A 974 -16.89 28.66 1.13
N GLN A 975 -15.78 28.51 0.41
CA GLN A 975 -15.16 29.59 -0.36
C GLN A 975 -16.12 30.14 -1.42
N TYR A 976 -16.84 29.25 -2.12
CA TYR A 976 -17.84 29.62 -3.11
C TYR A 976 -18.99 30.40 -2.48
N VAL A 977 -19.63 29.87 -1.43
CA VAL A 977 -20.76 30.54 -0.76
C VAL A 977 -20.34 31.90 -0.22
N THR A 978 -19.18 31.97 0.43
CA THR A 978 -18.63 33.22 0.96
C THR A 978 -18.34 34.21 -0.17
N GLY A 979 -17.69 33.77 -1.25
CA GLY A 979 -17.40 34.62 -2.41
C GLY A 979 -18.67 35.18 -3.07
N VAL A 980 -19.73 34.37 -3.18
CA VAL A 980 -21.03 34.82 -3.69
C VAL A 980 -21.67 35.84 -2.76
N LEU A 981 -21.70 35.59 -1.44
CA LEU A 981 -22.25 36.54 -0.47
C LEU A 981 -21.47 37.86 -0.48
N LEU A 982 -20.14 37.83 -0.56
CA LEU A 982 -19.31 39.02 -0.68
C LEU A 982 -19.57 39.78 -1.99
N SER A 983 -19.78 39.07 -3.10
CA SER A 983 -20.13 39.68 -4.39
C SER A 983 -21.50 40.36 -4.33
N ILE A 984 -22.48 39.76 -3.65
CA ILE A 984 -23.80 40.35 -3.42
C ILE A 984 -23.67 41.59 -2.55
N VAL A 985 -22.91 41.52 -1.45
CA VAL A 985 -22.64 42.67 -0.56
C VAL A 985 -21.98 43.81 -1.34
N LEU A 986 -20.94 43.53 -2.13
CA LEU A 986 -20.29 44.52 -2.98
C LEU A 986 -21.26 45.10 -4.01
N GLY A 987 -22.08 44.27 -4.63
CA GLY A 987 -23.10 44.69 -5.58
C GLY A 987 -24.14 45.62 -4.94
N VAL A 988 -24.60 45.30 -3.73
CA VAL A 988 -25.50 46.17 -2.96
C VAL A 988 -24.81 47.49 -2.62
N LEU A 989 -23.57 47.45 -2.11
CA LEU A 989 -22.80 48.65 -1.75
C LEU A 989 -22.48 49.56 -2.95
N LEU A 990 -22.33 49.00 -4.15
CA LEU A 990 -22.13 49.78 -5.39
C LEU A 990 -23.45 50.36 -5.93
N TYR A 991 -24.59 49.78 -5.56
CA TYR A 991 -25.92 50.18 -6.04
C TYR A 991 -26.65 51.12 -5.07
N THR A 992 -26.28 51.11 -3.79
CA THR A 992 -26.71 52.06 -2.74
C THR A 992 -25.78 53.26 -2.70
#